data_AF-A0A7V4Y7L7-F1
#
_entry.id   AF-A0A7V4Y7L7-F1
#
_cell.length_a   1.000
_cell.length_b   1.000
_cell.length_c   1.000
_cell.angle_alpha   90.00
_cell.angle_beta   90.00
_cell.angle_gamma   90.00
#
_symmetry.space_group_name_H-M   'P 1'
#
loop_
_entity.id
_entity.type
_entity.pdbx_description
1 polymer ?
#
loop_
_entity_poly.entity_id
_entity_poly.type
_entity_poly.pdbx_seq_one_letter_code
_entity_poly.pdbx_strand_id
1 'polypeptide(L)'
;MQLKLKVIILLVLICQLATSHEDLYDLALREYQAGRYKEAREIILKKTEKKAGDFNLLGWIELKLGNFQEAQEAFLQSLELKSDLADSYAGLGYVFFQRGDLLRALSFFEKGLALDQKNEACSEGKAIVERILKEKSKVDIAGQEKNYFFARGNYFWRQKNGDDPSPLFIKGVNIGFALPGKYPSEFPENEKLYEEWLALIAEMGANAVRVYTILPPAFYLALYRHNTVNPEGKRLFLIQGIWVELPEKAEFRNEHYLAEIKNEIKNAVDVIHGQARIEPRYGHAHGHYEADISNYVLAFIFGREWEPGEVIAFNQKNDEREFDGQYLALNEGTAFEVFLTEMLDYLIAYEDKSYKIQRPVALVNWPTLDPLYHPSEATLKEEVEIRKKLGEKISTYDFSQAWDEDAASVDETKIRVKPSFRAGLFVAYHVYPYYPDFMRNEEKYALPLRTEGSVYYGNYLRDLKAHYRNMPLLIAEFGLPTSRGIARFHPEGLNHGGLSEEEQAEGLKKLFLNIKESGCTGGLVFSWIDEWWKASWMTRKYEDNDPLWYNAEDPEENYGLLAMLPSRAEKKLRGDPEAWSEAQILYYPEDEILSSISVDSDEGYLYLKLDLKEELDWRKRAILLAIDTSGDEEGDHLLPFNLGLRSPVGFEFVALLHGKNSQLLVDDSYSKYIFKPELARLPGLTGFLELGREEIGPRYNLNGIFQEIITIHRRRFSREGKIFGEKIYKASPLIEGRDFCYSKEKAFLELRLPWALLNFLDPSRKKIIYFNENKRTEGVRLLALSYQPQSEADSLAREKPAEANIQKTMELMTTRYYRWPEWSQPSYQMKLKRSYYVLKELFQQTENPALKINLPVNFNFDFLISLAYKSKDEFLKYYSPEKLNLQSADFQDYYGYALACLTRGVISGQAFYLLEAKNILAFLASSSREPREREISSLGVKYIENLLEGNFTPME
;
A
#
# COMPACT_ATOMS: atom_id res chain seq x y z
N MET A 1 9.71 -31.09 92.97
CA MET A 1 9.21 -32.09 91.99
C MET A 1 8.29 -31.48 90.92
N GLN A 2 7.42 -30.52 91.25
CA GLN A 2 6.55 -29.84 90.25
C GLN A 2 7.28 -28.92 89.24
N LEU A 3 8.48 -28.42 89.54
CA LEU A 3 9.25 -27.57 88.60
C LEU A 3 9.86 -28.36 87.43
N LYS A 4 10.29 -29.62 87.67
CA LYS A 4 10.87 -30.47 86.62
C LYS A 4 9.82 -30.96 85.62
N LEU A 5 8.57 -31.19 86.07
CA LEU A 5 7.49 -31.60 85.17
C LEU A 5 7.02 -30.44 84.27
N LYS A 6 6.98 -29.20 84.79
CA LYS A 6 6.67 -28.01 83.98
C LYS A 6 7.76 -27.71 82.93
N VAL A 7 9.03 -27.91 83.26
CA VAL A 7 10.15 -27.72 82.32
C VAL A 7 10.15 -28.79 81.22
N ILE A 8 9.82 -30.05 81.55
CA ILE A 8 9.71 -31.12 80.56
C ILE A 8 8.48 -30.91 79.65
N ILE A 9 7.33 -30.48 80.18
CA ILE A 9 6.16 -30.16 79.35
C ILE A 9 6.42 -28.94 78.46
N LEU A 10 7.13 -27.92 78.96
CA LEU A 10 7.53 -26.75 78.16
C LEU A 10 8.55 -27.12 77.08
N LEU A 11 9.52 -28.00 77.36
CA LEU A 11 10.48 -28.50 76.38
C LEU A 11 9.84 -29.42 75.33
N VAL A 12 8.84 -30.21 75.71
CA VAL A 12 8.06 -31.04 74.75
C VAL A 12 7.14 -30.15 73.91
N LEU A 13 6.53 -29.09 74.46
CA LEU A 13 5.77 -28.11 73.67
C LEU A 13 6.68 -27.29 72.74
N ILE A 14 7.89 -26.91 73.18
CA ILE A 14 8.86 -26.17 72.36
C ILE A 14 9.46 -27.08 71.26
N CYS A 15 9.69 -28.37 71.54
CA CYS A 15 10.08 -29.33 70.50
C CYS A 15 8.93 -29.72 69.55
N GLN A 16 7.66 -29.56 69.94
CA GLN A 16 6.51 -29.70 69.03
C GLN A 16 6.18 -28.42 68.24
N LEU A 17 6.75 -27.27 68.62
CA LEU A 17 6.63 -25.98 67.92
C LEU A 17 7.83 -25.65 67.01
N ALA A 18 8.81 -26.55 66.91
CA ALA A 18 9.81 -26.54 65.85
C ALA A 18 9.32 -27.38 64.65
N THR A 19 8.12 -27.11 64.17
CA THR A 19 7.75 -27.49 62.81
C THR A 19 8.57 -26.62 61.87
N SER A 20 9.30 -27.25 60.96
CA SER A 20 9.87 -26.58 59.79
C SER A 20 8.82 -25.62 59.23
N HIS A 21 9.15 -24.32 59.08
CA HIS A 21 8.43 -23.50 58.11
C HIS A 21 8.70 -24.13 56.75
N GLU A 22 7.84 -25.06 56.40
CA GLU A 22 7.82 -25.73 55.12
C GLU A 22 7.61 -24.65 54.07
N ASP A 23 8.55 -24.51 53.12
CA ASP A 23 8.40 -23.54 52.03
C ASP A 23 7.08 -23.85 51.32
N LEU A 24 6.24 -22.83 51.16
CA LEU A 24 4.97 -22.97 50.46
C LEU A 24 5.17 -23.52 49.04
N TYR A 25 6.34 -23.29 48.44
CA TYR A 25 6.73 -23.94 47.19
C TYR A 25 6.84 -25.47 47.32
N ASP A 26 7.58 -25.97 48.31
CA ASP A 26 7.79 -27.41 48.52
C ASP A 26 6.51 -28.14 48.91
N LEU A 27 5.62 -27.43 49.62
CA LEU A 27 4.28 -27.94 49.93
C LEU A 27 3.40 -27.97 48.68
N ALA A 28 3.34 -26.88 47.91
CA ALA A 28 2.58 -26.84 46.66
C ALA A 28 3.09 -27.87 45.64
N LEU A 29 4.40 -28.07 45.56
CA LEU A 29 5.01 -29.06 44.67
C LEU A 29 4.63 -30.49 45.07
N ARG A 30 4.58 -30.80 46.37
CA ARG A 30 4.10 -32.11 46.85
C ARG A 30 2.63 -32.34 46.55
N GLU A 31 1.80 -31.32 46.74
CA GLU A 31 0.37 -31.41 46.39
C GLU A 31 0.19 -31.59 44.87
N TYR A 32 0.98 -30.88 44.05
CA TYR A 32 1.02 -31.06 42.60
C TYR A 32 1.44 -32.48 42.20
N GLN A 33 2.52 -33.02 42.79
CA GLN A 33 2.99 -34.39 42.55
C GLN A 33 2.00 -35.46 43.01
N ALA A 34 1.20 -35.16 44.03
CA ALA A 34 0.13 -36.03 44.50
C ALA A 34 -1.18 -35.90 43.69
N GLY A 35 -1.19 -35.10 42.62
CA GLY A 35 -2.35 -34.88 41.75
C GLY A 35 -3.44 -33.97 42.35
N ARG A 36 -3.17 -33.33 43.48
CA ARG A 36 -4.09 -32.42 44.20
C ARG A 36 -3.86 -30.98 43.74
N TYR A 37 -4.23 -30.72 42.48
CA TYR A 37 -3.90 -29.45 41.81
C TYR A 37 -4.64 -28.23 42.39
N LYS A 38 -5.86 -28.40 42.92
CA LYS A 38 -6.61 -27.30 43.53
C LYS A 38 -5.97 -26.86 44.84
N GLU A 39 -5.55 -27.83 45.65
CA GLU A 39 -4.85 -27.63 46.90
C GLU A 39 -3.46 -27.01 46.65
N ALA A 40 -2.72 -27.51 45.65
CA ALA A 40 -1.45 -26.92 45.22
C ALA A 40 -1.60 -25.45 44.80
N ARG A 41 -2.66 -25.12 44.05
CA ARG A 41 -3.00 -23.76 43.63
C ARG A 41 -3.25 -22.85 44.83
N GLU A 42 -4.08 -23.28 45.78
CA GLU A 42 -4.38 -22.50 46.98
C GLU A 42 -3.13 -22.22 47.82
N ILE A 43 -2.19 -23.16 47.85
CA ILE A 43 -0.96 -23.05 48.63
C ILE A 43 0.03 -22.11 47.95
N ILE A 44 0.27 -22.26 46.63
CA ILE A 44 1.22 -21.40 45.90
C ILE A 44 0.74 -19.94 45.81
N LEU A 45 -0.58 -19.72 45.79
CA LEU A 45 -1.16 -18.38 45.77
C LEU A 45 -0.99 -17.63 47.10
N LYS A 46 -0.90 -18.32 48.24
CA LYS A 46 -0.65 -17.71 49.57
C LYS A 46 0.74 -17.07 49.69
N LYS A 47 1.66 -17.38 48.79
CA LYS A 47 3.00 -16.79 48.75
C LYS A 47 2.92 -15.36 48.20
N THR A 48 3.27 -14.37 49.01
CA THR A 48 3.18 -12.94 48.68
C THR A 48 4.29 -12.49 47.73
N GLU A 49 5.51 -13.00 47.90
CA GLU A 49 6.63 -12.76 46.98
C GLU A 49 6.94 -14.03 46.19
N LYS A 50 6.55 -14.03 44.90
CA LYS A 50 6.75 -15.16 43.99
C LYS A 50 8.02 -14.97 43.16
N LYS A 51 8.81 -16.02 43.06
CA LYS A 51 9.98 -16.13 42.17
C LYS A 51 9.59 -16.80 40.87
N ALA A 52 10.49 -16.78 39.88
CA ALA A 52 10.25 -17.42 38.58
C ALA A 52 9.80 -18.89 38.71
N GLY A 53 10.40 -19.66 39.61
CA GLY A 53 9.99 -21.05 39.89
C GLY A 53 8.57 -21.19 40.45
N ASP A 54 8.09 -20.25 41.26
CA ASP A 54 6.73 -20.25 41.80
C ASP A 54 5.70 -20.02 40.68
N PHE A 55 5.99 -19.11 39.75
CA PHE A 55 5.16 -18.86 38.56
C PHE A 55 5.19 -20.03 37.56
N ASN A 56 6.34 -20.67 37.39
CA ASN A 56 6.45 -21.89 36.58
C ASN A 56 5.57 -23.00 37.15
N LEU A 57 5.64 -23.26 38.47
CA LEU A 57 4.81 -24.25 39.15
C LEU A 57 3.32 -23.89 39.04
N LEU A 58 2.95 -22.61 39.20
CA LEU A 58 1.57 -22.15 38.99
C LEU A 58 1.08 -22.42 37.56
N GLY A 59 1.90 -22.14 36.54
CA GLY A 59 1.56 -22.44 35.15
C GLY A 59 1.27 -23.92 34.91
N TRP A 60 2.08 -24.82 35.48
CA TRP A 60 1.85 -26.25 35.41
C TRP A 60 0.58 -26.68 36.15
N ILE A 61 0.29 -26.10 37.31
CA ILE A 61 -0.94 -26.34 38.07
C ILE A 61 -2.17 -25.93 37.24
N GLU A 62 -2.18 -24.72 36.67
CA GLU A 62 -3.30 -24.22 35.86
C GLU A 62 -3.50 -25.03 34.58
N LEU A 63 -2.39 -25.46 33.94
CA LEU A 63 -2.45 -26.34 32.78
C LEU A 63 -3.13 -27.68 33.11
N LYS A 64 -2.82 -28.28 34.28
CA LYS A 64 -3.47 -29.52 34.74
C LYS A 64 -4.93 -29.33 35.14
N LEU A 65 -5.32 -28.12 35.54
CA LEU A 65 -6.71 -27.75 35.83
C LEU A 65 -7.52 -27.42 34.55
N GLY A 66 -6.87 -27.29 33.39
CA GLY A 66 -7.50 -26.91 32.12
C GLY A 66 -7.70 -25.40 31.94
N ASN A 67 -7.11 -24.58 32.81
CA ASN A 67 -7.19 -23.14 32.80
C ASN A 67 -6.07 -22.57 31.90
N PHE A 68 -6.24 -22.71 30.58
CA PHE A 68 -5.15 -22.46 29.63
C PHE A 68 -4.68 -20.99 29.58
N GLN A 69 -5.56 -20.03 29.89
CA GLN A 69 -5.22 -18.61 29.85
C GLN A 69 -4.34 -18.23 31.04
N GLU A 70 -4.77 -18.65 32.22
CA GLU A 70 -4.05 -18.48 33.49
C GLU A 70 -2.71 -19.24 33.46
N ALA A 71 -2.68 -20.41 32.82
CA ALA A 71 -1.44 -21.15 32.60
C ALA A 71 -0.45 -20.38 31.73
N GLN A 72 -0.92 -19.80 30.62
CA GLN A 72 -0.09 -18.99 29.73
C GLN A 72 0.48 -17.77 30.45
N GLU A 73 -0.37 -17.03 31.17
CA GLU A 73 0.03 -15.83 31.91
C GLU A 73 1.08 -16.15 32.97
N ALA A 74 0.90 -17.24 33.72
CA ALA A 74 1.86 -17.67 34.73
C ALA A 74 3.21 -18.09 34.10
N PHE A 75 3.22 -18.80 32.98
CA PHE A 75 4.49 -19.12 32.29
C PHE A 75 5.18 -17.87 31.72
N LEU A 76 4.43 -16.90 31.19
CA LEU A 76 5.00 -15.63 30.73
C LEU A 76 5.60 -14.82 31.88
N GLN A 77 4.92 -14.74 33.02
CA GLN A 77 5.47 -14.09 34.23
C GLN A 77 6.72 -14.81 34.76
N SER A 78 6.78 -16.14 34.64
CA SER A 78 7.99 -16.89 34.97
C SER A 78 9.18 -16.47 34.09
N LEU A 79 8.95 -16.37 32.78
CA LEU A 79 9.97 -15.98 31.79
C LEU A 79 10.36 -14.50 31.87
N GLU A 80 9.46 -13.63 32.32
CA GLU A 80 9.74 -12.22 32.59
C GLU A 80 10.74 -12.08 33.76
N LEU A 81 10.58 -12.90 34.81
CA LEU A 81 11.50 -12.92 35.94
C LEU A 81 12.81 -13.65 35.65
N LYS A 82 12.77 -14.69 34.81
CA LYS A 82 13.94 -15.47 34.40
C LYS A 82 13.73 -16.07 33.01
N SER A 83 14.36 -15.45 32.01
CA SER A 83 14.14 -15.76 30.59
C SER A 83 14.75 -17.07 30.10
N ASP A 84 15.63 -17.71 30.88
CA ASP A 84 16.35 -18.94 30.53
C ASP A 84 15.73 -20.21 31.15
N LEU A 85 14.43 -20.20 31.46
CA LEU A 85 13.71 -21.36 32.01
C LEU A 85 13.10 -22.25 30.91
N ALA A 86 13.82 -23.31 30.55
CA ALA A 86 13.35 -24.30 29.57
C ALA A 86 11.97 -24.91 29.92
N ASP A 87 11.70 -25.16 31.21
CA ASP A 87 10.42 -25.71 31.67
C ASP A 87 9.22 -24.78 31.43
N SER A 88 9.43 -23.45 31.46
CA SER A 88 8.35 -22.49 31.20
C SER A 88 8.04 -22.40 29.71
N TYR A 89 9.05 -22.54 28.86
CA TYR A 89 8.86 -22.75 27.42
C TYR A 89 8.16 -24.07 27.11
N ALA A 90 8.51 -25.16 27.81
CA ALA A 90 7.79 -26.43 27.71
C ALA A 90 6.30 -26.26 28.07
N GLY A 91 6.03 -25.53 29.17
CA GLY A 91 4.69 -25.19 29.63
C GLY A 91 3.86 -24.44 28.58
N LEU A 92 4.43 -23.39 27.97
CA LEU A 92 3.79 -22.69 26.85
C LEU A 92 3.55 -23.62 25.66
N GLY A 93 4.52 -24.47 25.31
CA GLY A 93 4.37 -25.48 24.28
C GLY A 93 3.15 -26.37 24.50
N TYR A 94 2.95 -26.87 25.73
CA TYR A 94 1.77 -27.65 26.07
C TYR A 94 0.47 -26.85 26.12
N VAL A 95 0.50 -25.58 26.52
CA VAL A 95 -0.69 -24.71 26.45
C VAL A 95 -1.17 -24.58 25.00
N PHE A 96 -0.27 -24.28 24.06
CA PHE A 96 -0.60 -24.16 22.65
C PHE A 96 -1.01 -25.51 22.04
N PHE A 97 -0.36 -26.60 22.46
CA PHE A 97 -0.73 -27.96 22.06
C PHE A 97 -2.18 -28.29 22.45
N GLN A 98 -2.57 -28.02 23.70
CA GLN A 98 -3.93 -28.28 24.20
C GLN A 98 -4.99 -27.40 23.52
N ARG A 99 -4.60 -26.19 23.08
CA ARG A 99 -5.44 -25.29 22.28
C ARG A 99 -5.52 -25.66 20.80
N GLY A 100 -4.82 -26.71 20.36
CA GLY A 100 -4.79 -27.19 18.98
C GLY A 100 -3.83 -26.43 18.05
N ASP A 101 -3.05 -25.49 18.59
CA ASP A 101 -2.06 -24.74 17.82
C ASP A 101 -0.71 -25.46 17.81
N LEU A 102 -0.62 -26.41 16.90
CA LEU A 102 0.53 -27.31 16.80
C LEU A 102 1.83 -26.59 16.42
N LEU A 103 1.76 -25.51 15.63
CA LEU A 103 2.94 -24.78 15.16
C LEU A 103 3.55 -23.92 16.27
N ARG A 104 2.70 -23.15 17.00
CA ARG A 104 3.16 -22.42 18.18
C ARG A 104 3.67 -23.38 19.26
N ALA A 105 3.00 -24.51 19.45
CA ALA A 105 3.47 -25.55 20.36
C ALA A 105 4.91 -26.02 20.02
N LEU A 106 5.17 -26.33 18.74
CA LEU A 106 6.49 -26.73 18.27
C LEU A 106 7.54 -25.64 18.52
N SER A 107 7.25 -24.39 18.16
CA SER A 107 8.16 -23.26 18.36
C SER A 107 8.57 -23.11 19.83
N PHE A 108 7.63 -23.22 20.76
CA PHE A 108 7.92 -23.13 22.20
C PHE A 108 8.74 -24.32 22.71
N PHE A 109 8.47 -25.55 22.25
CA PHE A 109 9.32 -26.70 22.57
C PHE A 109 10.75 -26.55 22.02
N GLU A 110 10.92 -25.98 20.84
CA GLU A 110 12.24 -25.71 20.25
C GLU A 110 13.01 -24.64 21.03
N LYS A 111 12.35 -23.57 21.46
CA LYS A 111 12.95 -22.56 22.35
C LYS A 111 13.41 -23.17 23.67
N GLY A 112 12.61 -24.06 24.26
CA GLY A 112 13.00 -24.80 25.47
C GLY A 112 14.22 -25.71 25.25
N LEU A 113 14.26 -26.47 24.15
CA LEU A 113 15.38 -27.36 23.80
C LEU A 113 16.67 -26.60 23.44
N ALA A 114 16.56 -25.37 22.93
CA ALA A 114 17.71 -24.51 22.70
C ALA A 114 18.41 -24.09 24.01
N LEU A 115 17.64 -23.98 25.11
CA LEU A 115 18.15 -23.64 26.44
C LEU A 115 18.61 -24.87 27.22
N ASP A 116 17.85 -25.96 27.17
CA ASP A 116 18.20 -27.25 27.75
C ASP A 116 17.87 -28.39 26.79
N GLN A 117 18.90 -28.90 26.12
CA GLN A 117 18.78 -29.99 25.15
C GLN A 117 18.29 -31.31 25.78
N LYS A 118 18.34 -31.44 27.12
CA LYS A 118 17.89 -32.63 27.86
C LYS A 118 16.51 -32.45 28.49
N ASN A 119 15.82 -31.35 28.21
CA ASN A 119 14.48 -31.11 28.76
C ASN A 119 13.48 -32.14 28.21
N GLU A 120 13.09 -33.10 29.04
CA GLU A 120 12.21 -34.21 28.65
C GLU A 120 10.84 -33.71 28.16
N ALA A 121 10.26 -32.74 28.86
CA ALA A 121 8.96 -32.16 28.52
C ALA A 121 8.96 -31.50 27.12
N CYS A 122 10.03 -30.79 26.77
CA CYS A 122 10.16 -30.22 25.42
C CYS A 122 10.40 -31.29 24.36
N SER A 123 11.26 -32.28 24.63
CA SER A 123 11.54 -33.36 23.68
C SER A 123 10.29 -34.20 23.40
N GLU A 124 9.52 -34.54 24.43
CA GLU A 124 8.27 -35.30 24.30
C GLU A 124 7.20 -34.49 23.58
N GLY A 125 6.99 -33.24 24.01
CA GLY A 125 6.03 -32.32 23.39
C GLY A 125 6.32 -32.11 21.90
N LYS A 126 7.59 -31.86 21.55
CA LYS A 126 8.05 -31.76 20.17
C LYS A 126 7.78 -33.02 19.37
N ALA A 127 8.16 -34.20 19.87
CA ALA A 127 7.96 -35.46 19.15
C ALA A 127 6.47 -35.78 18.90
N ILE A 128 5.59 -35.46 19.87
CA ILE A 128 4.14 -35.62 19.72
C ILE A 128 3.62 -34.70 18.62
N VAL A 129 3.99 -33.42 18.66
CA VAL A 129 3.58 -32.42 17.69
C VAL A 129 4.09 -32.75 16.30
N GLU A 130 5.38 -33.09 16.15
CA GLU A 130 5.99 -33.50 14.87
C GLU A 130 5.31 -34.73 14.28
N ARG A 131 4.94 -35.72 15.12
CA ARG A 131 4.18 -36.89 14.65
C ARG A 131 2.81 -36.49 14.12
N ILE A 132 2.07 -35.65 14.84
CA ILE A 132 0.74 -35.19 14.40
C ILE A 132 0.84 -34.35 13.12
N LEU A 133 1.84 -33.48 13.02
CA LEU A 133 2.09 -32.69 11.82
C LEU A 133 2.47 -33.58 10.62
N LYS A 134 3.28 -34.62 10.84
CA LYS A 134 3.66 -35.60 9.81
C LYS A 134 2.49 -36.51 9.39
N GLU A 135 1.59 -36.82 10.31
CA GLU A 135 0.36 -37.58 10.02
C GLU A 135 -0.65 -36.72 9.26
N LYS A 136 -0.82 -35.45 9.63
CA LYS A 136 -1.60 -34.47 8.86
C LYS A 136 -1.03 -34.24 7.46
N SER A 137 0.29 -34.07 7.33
CA SER A 137 0.93 -33.82 6.04
C SER A 137 0.78 -35.01 5.07
N LYS A 138 0.81 -36.25 5.55
CA LYS A 138 0.55 -37.44 4.72
C LYS A 138 -0.90 -37.58 4.25
N VAL A 139 -1.87 -37.08 5.02
CA VAL A 139 -3.29 -37.13 4.67
C VAL A 139 -3.68 -35.99 3.72
N ASP A 140 -3.06 -34.80 3.86
CA ASP A 140 -3.31 -33.64 2.98
C ASP A 140 -2.74 -33.80 1.56
N ILE A 141 -1.58 -34.46 1.38
CA ILE A 141 -0.89 -34.52 0.06
C ILE A 141 -1.64 -35.41 -0.95
N ALA A 142 -2.41 -36.41 -0.49
CA ALA A 142 -2.99 -37.44 -1.37
C ALA A 142 -4.33 -37.04 -2.02
N GLY A 143 -4.88 -35.86 -1.73
CA GLY A 143 -6.22 -35.46 -2.21
C GLY A 143 -6.47 -33.97 -2.42
N GLN A 144 -5.45 -33.10 -2.31
CA GLN A 144 -5.65 -31.65 -2.49
C GLN A 144 -5.81 -31.25 -3.97
N GLU A 145 -6.80 -30.39 -4.22
CA GLU A 145 -6.95 -29.60 -5.44
C GLU A 145 -5.66 -28.79 -5.71
N LYS A 146 -4.93 -29.11 -6.78
CA LYS A 146 -3.77 -28.32 -7.21
C LYS A 146 -4.18 -27.31 -8.28
N ASN A 147 -3.71 -26.07 -8.15
CA ASN A 147 -3.87 -25.04 -9.17
C ASN A 147 -2.54 -24.84 -9.92
N TYR A 148 -2.64 -24.76 -11.24
CA TYR A 148 -1.57 -24.33 -12.13
C TYR A 148 -2.01 -23.04 -12.82
N PHE A 149 -1.08 -22.11 -12.95
CA PHE A 149 -1.32 -20.80 -13.57
C PHE A 149 -0.43 -20.63 -14.79
N PHE A 150 -0.98 -20.01 -15.83
CA PHE A 150 -0.26 -19.78 -17.08
C PHE A 150 -0.55 -18.38 -17.61
N ALA A 151 0.46 -17.76 -18.22
CA ALA A 151 0.39 -16.55 -19.02
C ALA A 151 0.55 -16.94 -20.50
N ARG A 152 -0.55 -16.84 -21.27
CA ARG A 152 -0.57 -17.22 -22.69
C ARG A 152 -1.46 -16.32 -23.52
N GLY A 153 -0.93 -15.85 -24.66
CA GLY A 153 -1.60 -14.86 -25.48
C GLY A 153 -1.87 -13.60 -24.67
N ASN A 154 -3.11 -13.10 -24.68
CA ASN A 154 -3.49 -11.91 -23.92
C ASN A 154 -4.06 -12.22 -22.52
N TYR A 155 -3.97 -13.46 -22.04
CA TYR A 155 -4.76 -13.93 -20.90
C TYR A 155 -3.92 -14.66 -19.85
N PHE A 156 -4.32 -14.51 -18.59
CA PHE A 156 -4.02 -15.49 -17.56
C PHE A 156 -4.97 -16.69 -17.65
N TRP A 157 -4.45 -17.84 -17.27
CA TRP A 157 -5.18 -19.10 -17.25
C TRP A 157 -4.98 -19.79 -15.91
N ARG A 158 -6.05 -20.43 -15.44
CA ARG A 158 -6.04 -21.31 -14.27
C ARG A 158 -6.46 -22.71 -14.70
N GLN A 159 -5.71 -23.69 -14.26
CA GLN A 159 -6.01 -25.10 -14.44
C GLN A 159 -6.01 -25.81 -13.09
N LYS A 160 -7.09 -26.51 -12.77
CA LYS A 160 -7.09 -27.45 -11.65
C LYS A 160 -6.59 -28.80 -12.12
N ASN A 161 -6.02 -29.58 -11.20
CA ASN A 161 -5.60 -30.94 -11.55
C ASN A 161 -6.77 -31.77 -12.10
N GLY A 162 -6.64 -32.27 -13.34
CA GLY A 162 -7.68 -33.03 -14.04
C GLY A 162 -8.59 -32.19 -14.95
N ASP A 163 -8.59 -30.86 -14.82
CA ASP A 163 -9.45 -29.96 -15.61
C ASP A 163 -8.70 -29.35 -16.81
N ASP A 164 -9.46 -28.85 -17.80
CA ASP A 164 -8.91 -28.01 -18.86
C ASP A 164 -8.62 -26.58 -18.33
N PRO A 165 -7.56 -25.91 -18.81
CA PRO A 165 -7.28 -24.52 -18.45
C PRO A 165 -8.42 -23.57 -18.83
N SER A 166 -8.76 -22.66 -17.92
CA SER A 166 -9.79 -21.65 -18.10
C SER A 166 -9.20 -20.24 -17.93
N PRO A 167 -9.64 -19.24 -18.70
CA PRO A 167 -9.11 -17.89 -18.61
C PRO A 167 -9.54 -17.21 -17.30
N LEU A 168 -8.66 -16.38 -16.76
CA LEU A 168 -8.84 -15.67 -15.50
C LEU A 168 -8.65 -14.16 -15.73
N PHE A 169 -9.69 -13.37 -15.45
CA PHE A 169 -9.57 -11.92 -15.37
C PHE A 169 -9.21 -11.52 -13.93
N ILE A 170 -8.11 -10.80 -13.76
CA ILE A 170 -7.62 -10.41 -12.44
C ILE A 170 -8.37 -9.18 -11.94
N LYS A 171 -8.98 -9.31 -10.76
CA LYS A 171 -9.69 -8.24 -10.05
C LYS A 171 -9.12 -8.22 -8.64
N GLY A 172 -8.29 -7.25 -8.32
CA GLY A 172 -7.56 -7.31 -7.07
C GLY A 172 -7.19 -5.97 -6.49
N VAL A 173 -6.43 -6.05 -5.40
CA VAL A 173 -6.02 -4.92 -4.58
C VAL A 173 -4.56 -5.07 -4.21
N ASN A 174 -3.84 -3.96 -4.19
CA ASN A 174 -2.50 -3.87 -3.61
C ASN A 174 -2.59 -3.65 -2.10
N ILE A 175 -1.94 -4.51 -1.31
CA ILE A 175 -1.93 -4.40 0.14
C ILE A 175 -0.77 -3.50 0.57
N GLY A 176 -1.12 -2.25 0.94
CA GLY A 176 -0.30 -1.44 1.84
C GLY A 176 -0.48 -1.93 3.28
N PHE A 177 0.53 -1.76 4.12
CA PHE A 177 0.58 -2.37 5.45
C PHE A 177 1.20 -1.46 6.52
N ALA A 178 1.68 -0.27 6.14
CA ALA A 178 2.15 0.72 7.10
C ALA A 178 0.96 1.40 7.79
N LEU A 179 0.58 0.88 8.96
CA LEU A 179 -0.45 1.49 9.80
C LEU A 179 -0.04 2.90 10.25
N PRO A 180 -0.97 3.79 10.60
CA PRO A 180 -0.65 5.09 11.18
C PRO A 180 0.38 4.98 12.32
N GLY A 181 1.41 5.82 12.28
CA GLY A 181 2.54 5.79 13.21
C GLY A 181 3.63 4.77 12.88
N LYS A 182 3.55 4.09 11.73
CA LYS A 182 4.49 3.05 11.31
C LYS A 182 5.09 3.34 9.93
N TYR A 183 6.35 2.96 9.77
CA TYR A 183 7.03 2.95 8.47
C TYR A 183 6.71 1.66 7.67
N PRO A 184 6.93 1.63 6.35
CA PRO A 184 6.78 0.43 5.52
C PRO A 184 7.79 -0.68 5.85
N SER A 185 8.69 -0.46 6.81
CA SER A 185 9.58 -1.46 7.39
C SER A 185 9.00 -2.13 8.65
N GLU A 186 7.90 -1.60 9.20
CA GLU A 186 7.30 -2.04 10.46
C GLU A 186 5.97 -2.77 10.20
N PHE A 187 6.07 -4.02 9.78
CA PHE A 187 4.91 -4.83 9.40
C PHE A 187 3.98 -5.14 10.59
N PRO A 188 2.65 -5.19 10.38
CA PRO A 188 1.73 -5.73 11.37
C PRO A 188 1.98 -7.23 11.61
N GLU A 189 2.16 -7.62 12.87
CA GLU A 189 2.32 -9.04 13.28
C GLU A 189 0.99 -9.71 13.65
N ASN A 190 -0.09 -8.93 13.70
CA ASN A 190 -1.41 -9.43 14.11
C ASN A 190 -2.10 -10.19 12.97
N GLU A 191 -2.11 -11.52 13.05
CA GLU A 191 -2.80 -12.40 12.11
C GLU A 191 -4.26 -12.00 11.87
N LYS A 192 -5.00 -11.66 12.94
CA LYS A 192 -6.43 -11.36 12.86
C LYS A 192 -6.72 -10.13 11.98
N LEU A 193 -5.81 -9.15 11.97
CA LEU A 193 -5.92 -7.97 11.12
C LEU A 193 -5.92 -8.38 9.63
N TYR A 194 -5.00 -9.27 9.25
CA TYR A 194 -4.96 -9.80 7.88
C TYR A 194 -6.18 -10.66 7.56
N GLU A 195 -6.66 -11.48 8.48
CA GLU A 195 -7.90 -12.26 8.28
C GLU A 195 -9.10 -11.34 8.00
N GLU A 196 -9.26 -10.25 8.75
CA GLU A 196 -10.32 -9.25 8.55
C GLU A 196 -10.19 -8.55 7.19
N TRP A 197 -8.96 -8.16 6.81
CA TRP A 197 -8.69 -7.53 5.51
C TRP A 197 -9.00 -8.48 4.34
N LEU A 198 -8.49 -9.70 4.39
CA LEU A 198 -8.72 -10.71 3.34
C LEU A 198 -10.20 -11.06 3.20
N ALA A 199 -10.94 -11.13 4.32
CA ALA A 199 -12.39 -11.35 4.30
C ALA A 199 -13.12 -10.25 3.54
N LEU A 200 -12.83 -8.97 3.82
CA LEU A 200 -13.44 -7.83 3.13
C LEU A 200 -13.05 -7.78 1.64
N ILE A 201 -11.78 -8.02 1.31
CA ILE A 201 -11.30 -8.07 -0.07
C ILE A 201 -12.05 -9.15 -0.88
N ALA A 202 -12.19 -10.35 -0.32
CA ALA A 202 -12.97 -11.43 -0.92
C ALA A 202 -14.48 -11.10 -0.99
N GLU A 203 -15.01 -10.36 -0.01
CA GLU A 203 -16.40 -9.92 0.00
C GLU A 203 -16.73 -8.98 -1.18
N MET A 204 -15.79 -8.09 -1.51
CA MET A 204 -15.82 -7.22 -2.69
C MET A 204 -15.85 -8.00 -4.01
N GLY A 205 -15.53 -9.30 -4.04
CA GLY A 205 -15.47 -10.09 -5.27
C GLY A 205 -14.15 -9.95 -6.02
N ALA A 206 -13.13 -9.43 -5.34
CA ALA A 206 -11.75 -9.58 -5.78
C ALA A 206 -11.35 -11.06 -5.74
N ASN A 207 -10.48 -11.46 -6.66
CA ASN A 207 -9.92 -12.81 -6.75
C ASN A 207 -8.41 -12.82 -6.54
N ALA A 208 -7.78 -11.65 -6.39
CA ALA A 208 -6.34 -11.54 -6.18
C ALA A 208 -5.97 -10.44 -5.19
N VAL A 209 -4.85 -10.64 -4.50
CA VAL A 209 -4.14 -9.65 -3.70
C VAL A 209 -2.69 -9.59 -4.13
N ARG A 210 -2.10 -8.39 -4.17
CA ARG A 210 -0.67 -8.21 -4.40
C ARG A 210 0.00 -7.63 -3.16
N VAL A 211 1.17 -8.18 -2.85
CA VAL A 211 2.11 -7.65 -1.86
C VAL A 211 3.41 -7.28 -2.56
N TYR A 212 4.11 -6.26 -2.08
CA TYR A 212 5.34 -5.74 -2.71
C TYR A 212 6.58 -6.55 -2.38
N THR A 213 6.59 -7.13 -1.19
CA THR A 213 7.74 -7.80 -0.58
C THR A 213 7.25 -8.97 0.28
N ILE A 214 8.18 -9.67 0.93
CA ILE A 214 7.88 -10.70 1.92
C ILE A 214 7.24 -10.02 3.15
N LEU A 215 6.05 -10.48 3.54
CA LEU A 215 5.37 -10.04 4.76
C LEU A 215 5.68 -10.96 5.95
N PRO A 216 5.26 -10.64 7.19
CA PRO A 216 5.44 -11.55 8.32
C PRO A 216 4.68 -12.88 8.15
N PRO A 217 5.10 -13.96 8.83
CA PRO A 217 4.43 -15.26 8.77
C PRO A 217 2.92 -15.20 9.03
N ALA A 218 2.48 -14.24 9.85
CA ALA A 218 1.07 -13.98 10.16
C ALA A 218 0.20 -13.74 8.90
N PHE A 219 0.72 -13.04 7.89
CA PHE A 219 -0.02 -12.79 6.64
C PHE A 219 -0.24 -14.09 5.85
N TYR A 220 0.80 -14.90 5.70
CA TYR A 220 0.75 -16.15 4.95
C TYR A 220 -0.18 -17.16 5.62
N LEU A 221 -0.15 -17.22 6.96
CA LEU A 221 -1.06 -18.05 7.73
C LEU A 221 -2.52 -17.59 7.59
N ALA A 222 -2.79 -16.28 7.65
CA ALA A 222 -4.11 -15.72 7.44
C ALA A 222 -4.65 -16.05 6.03
N LEU A 223 -3.83 -15.92 4.99
CA LEU A 223 -4.22 -16.28 3.62
C LEU A 223 -4.50 -17.77 3.45
N TYR A 224 -3.65 -18.63 4.03
CA TYR A 224 -3.87 -20.08 4.05
C TYR A 224 -5.21 -20.42 4.68
N ARG A 225 -5.48 -19.90 5.89
CA ARG A 225 -6.75 -20.12 6.60
C ARG A 225 -7.94 -19.61 5.82
N HIS A 226 -7.88 -18.37 5.31
CA HIS A 226 -8.94 -17.76 4.50
C HIS A 226 -9.32 -18.67 3.33
N ASN A 227 -8.35 -19.14 2.55
CA ASN A 227 -8.63 -19.96 1.37
C ASN A 227 -9.08 -21.38 1.68
N THR A 228 -8.70 -21.91 2.85
CA THR A 228 -9.05 -23.27 3.29
C THR A 228 -10.51 -23.34 3.73
N VAL A 229 -11.01 -22.30 4.41
CA VAL A 229 -12.38 -22.29 4.97
C VAL A 229 -13.42 -21.72 4.00
N ASN A 230 -13.00 -20.91 3.02
CA ASN A 230 -13.90 -20.26 2.08
C ASN A 230 -14.14 -21.09 0.81
N PRO A 231 -15.36 -21.01 0.23
CA PRO A 231 -15.67 -21.64 -1.05
C PRO A 231 -14.86 -21.00 -2.18
N GLU A 232 -14.72 -21.69 -3.31
CA GLU A 232 -13.89 -21.29 -4.43
C GLU A 232 -14.11 -19.84 -4.90
N GLY A 233 -15.36 -19.39 -5.02
CA GLY A 233 -15.69 -18.02 -5.44
C GLY A 233 -15.29 -16.91 -4.44
N LYS A 234 -14.76 -17.29 -3.27
CA LYS A 234 -14.27 -16.38 -2.21
C LYS A 234 -12.80 -16.61 -1.88
N ARG A 235 -12.11 -17.52 -2.58
CA ARG A 235 -10.67 -17.71 -2.45
C ARG A 235 -9.93 -16.57 -3.15
N LEU A 236 -8.81 -16.16 -2.56
CA LEU A 236 -7.94 -15.10 -3.07
C LEU A 236 -6.61 -15.71 -3.53
N PHE A 237 -6.13 -15.28 -4.68
CA PHE A 237 -4.79 -15.63 -5.15
C PHE A 237 -3.78 -14.54 -4.80
N LEU A 238 -2.60 -14.95 -4.36
CA LEU A 238 -1.49 -14.05 -4.10
C LEU A 238 -0.68 -13.80 -5.37
N ILE A 239 -0.37 -12.54 -5.62
CA ILE A 239 0.71 -12.13 -6.51
C ILE A 239 1.85 -11.65 -5.60
N GLN A 240 2.93 -12.43 -5.54
CA GLN A 240 4.04 -12.20 -4.62
C GLN A 240 5.06 -11.27 -5.29
N GLY A 241 5.17 -10.04 -4.79
CA GLY A 241 6.23 -9.11 -5.15
C GLY A 241 7.57 -9.51 -4.54
N ILE A 242 8.64 -9.20 -5.26
CA ILE A 242 10.03 -9.35 -4.84
C ILE A 242 10.67 -7.98 -5.03
N TRP A 243 10.66 -7.20 -3.96
CA TRP A 243 11.22 -5.86 -3.93
C TRP A 243 12.74 -5.89 -4.00
N VAL A 244 13.31 -4.96 -4.75
CA VAL A 244 14.76 -4.85 -4.96
C VAL A 244 15.20 -3.43 -4.68
N GLU A 245 16.12 -3.26 -3.74
CA GLU A 245 16.75 -1.96 -3.45
C GLU A 245 17.74 -1.58 -4.54
N LEU A 246 17.95 -0.28 -4.75
CA LEU A 246 18.99 0.19 -5.67
C LEU A 246 20.38 -0.08 -5.10
N PRO A 247 21.34 -0.53 -5.94
CA PRO A 247 22.73 -0.62 -5.53
C PRO A 247 23.34 0.79 -5.47
N GLU A 248 24.41 0.95 -4.69
CA GLU A 248 25.19 2.19 -4.74
C GLU A 248 25.73 2.43 -6.15
N LYS A 249 25.55 3.65 -6.67
CA LYS A 249 26.10 4.12 -7.96
C LYS A 249 25.71 3.24 -9.15
N ALA A 250 24.51 2.67 -9.17
CA ALA A 250 24.04 1.78 -10.23
C ALA A 250 24.93 0.52 -10.44
N GLU A 251 25.60 0.00 -9.41
CA GLU A 251 26.48 -1.18 -9.54
C GLU A 251 25.72 -2.53 -9.45
N PHE A 252 24.74 -2.76 -10.33
CA PHE A 252 23.90 -3.98 -10.32
C PHE A 252 24.67 -5.29 -10.51
N ARG A 253 25.90 -5.23 -11.03
CA ARG A 253 26.79 -6.40 -11.22
C ARG A 253 27.69 -6.69 -10.03
N ASN A 254 27.62 -5.89 -8.96
CA ASN A 254 28.39 -6.15 -7.74
C ASN A 254 28.06 -7.55 -7.19
N GLU A 255 29.07 -8.36 -6.90
CA GLU A 255 28.88 -9.76 -6.48
C GLU A 255 28.06 -9.89 -5.19
N HIS A 256 28.26 -8.99 -4.23
CA HIS A 256 27.52 -8.99 -2.97
C HIS A 256 26.05 -8.66 -3.21
N TYR A 257 25.79 -7.59 -3.97
CA TYR A 257 24.43 -7.18 -4.35
C TYR A 257 23.68 -8.27 -5.12
N LEU A 258 24.33 -8.92 -6.09
CA LEU A 258 23.73 -10.04 -6.83
C LEU A 258 23.41 -11.23 -5.91
N ALA A 259 24.27 -11.52 -4.93
CA ALA A 259 24.00 -12.56 -3.94
C ALA A 259 22.80 -12.22 -3.05
N GLU A 260 22.66 -10.95 -2.64
CA GLU A 260 21.51 -10.48 -1.85
C GLU A 260 20.20 -10.61 -2.62
N ILE A 261 20.14 -10.16 -3.88
CA ILE A 261 18.95 -10.32 -4.73
C ILE A 261 18.59 -11.79 -4.92
N LYS A 262 19.58 -12.63 -5.25
CA LYS A 262 19.35 -14.07 -5.44
C LYS A 262 18.86 -14.74 -4.16
N ASN A 263 19.29 -14.26 -2.99
CA ASN A 263 18.78 -14.72 -1.70
C ASN A 263 17.35 -14.22 -1.44
N GLU A 264 17.03 -12.98 -1.79
CA GLU A 264 15.67 -12.44 -1.66
C GLU A 264 14.68 -13.21 -2.55
N ILE A 265 15.05 -13.50 -3.80
CA ILE A 265 14.29 -14.36 -4.72
C ILE A 265 14.05 -15.74 -4.10
N LYS A 266 15.12 -16.36 -3.59
CA LYS A 266 15.04 -17.66 -2.92
C LYS A 266 14.08 -17.61 -1.74
N ASN A 267 14.18 -16.59 -0.89
CA ASN A 267 13.33 -16.43 0.28
C ASN A 267 11.87 -16.26 -0.12
N ALA A 268 11.56 -15.43 -1.12
CA ALA A 268 10.20 -15.23 -1.59
C ALA A 268 9.56 -16.52 -2.12
N VAL A 269 10.34 -17.35 -2.81
CA VAL A 269 9.90 -18.69 -3.24
C VAL A 269 9.70 -19.60 -2.02
N ASP A 270 10.70 -19.75 -1.15
CA ASP A 270 10.63 -20.65 0.00
C ASP A 270 9.47 -20.30 0.96
N VAL A 271 9.14 -19.01 1.09
CA VAL A 271 8.06 -18.49 1.94
C VAL A 271 6.71 -19.01 1.47
N ILE A 272 6.41 -18.94 0.16
CA ILE A 272 5.10 -19.37 -0.35
C ILE A 272 4.91 -20.89 -0.27
N HIS A 273 5.99 -21.65 -0.21
CA HIS A 273 5.99 -23.11 -0.05
C HIS A 273 6.05 -23.54 1.43
N GLY A 274 6.02 -22.59 2.37
CA GLY A 274 6.09 -22.90 3.81
C GLY A 274 7.39 -23.58 4.22
N GLN A 275 8.51 -23.25 3.57
CA GLN A 275 9.84 -23.82 3.84
C GLN A 275 10.90 -22.78 4.23
N ALA A 276 10.53 -21.49 4.32
CA ALA A 276 11.50 -20.43 4.63
C ALA A 276 11.77 -20.31 6.13
N ARG A 277 13.04 -20.05 6.44
CA ARG A 277 13.52 -19.59 7.74
C ARG A 277 14.38 -18.35 7.47
N ILE A 278 13.86 -17.20 7.84
CA ILE A 278 14.49 -15.91 7.56
C ILE A 278 14.93 -15.30 8.89
N GLU A 279 16.22 -15.01 9.00
CA GLU A 279 16.78 -14.34 10.18
C GLU A 279 16.39 -12.86 10.21
N PRO A 280 16.26 -12.25 11.41
CA PRO A 280 15.92 -10.84 11.53
C PRO A 280 16.92 -9.94 10.81
N ARG A 281 16.41 -9.07 9.92
CA ARG A 281 17.15 -7.99 9.26
C ARG A 281 16.33 -6.70 9.35
N TYR A 282 16.99 -5.57 9.61
CA TYR A 282 16.32 -4.28 9.70
C TYR A 282 15.53 -3.98 8.41
N GLY A 283 14.25 -3.65 8.57
CA GLY A 283 13.34 -3.35 7.47
C GLY A 283 12.86 -4.52 6.63
N HIS A 284 13.13 -5.77 7.05
CA HIS A 284 12.61 -6.96 6.40
C HIS A 284 11.78 -7.81 7.37
N ALA A 285 10.72 -8.41 6.83
CA ALA A 285 10.00 -9.45 7.54
C ALA A 285 10.91 -10.66 7.78
N HIS A 286 10.69 -11.36 8.88
CA HIS A 286 11.50 -12.49 9.30
C HIS A 286 10.65 -13.51 10.07
N GLY A 287 11.25 -14.67 10.35
CA GLY A 287 10.62 -15.72 11.12
C GLY A 287 10.54 -17.04 10.36
N HIS A 288 9.70 -17.93 10.88
CA HIS A 288 9.50 -19.27 10.35
C HIS A 288 8.20 -19.28 9.53
N TYR A 289 8.32 -19.61 8.25
CA TYR A 289 7.19 -19.67 7.33
C TYR A 289 6.83 -21.13 7.11
N GLU A 290 5.70 -21.55 7.67
CA GLU A 290 5.29 -22.97 7.69
C GLU A 290 3.97 -23.21 6.94
N ALA A 291 3.28 -22.13 6.53
CA ALA A 291 2.06 -22.22 5.74
C ALA A 291 2.40 -22.38 4.26
N ASP A 292 2.17 -23.56 3.70
CA ASP A 292 2.24 -23.78 2.25
C ASP A 292 0.99 -23.19 1.58
N ILE A 293 1.16 -22.01 1.00
CA ILE A 293 0.13 -21.32 0.23
C ILE A 293 0.35 -21.45 -1.27
N SER A 294 1.27 -22.30 -1.72
CA SER A 294 1.71 -22.37 -3.11
C SER A 294 0.54 -22.64 -4.09
N ASN A 295 -0.46 -23.42 -3.68
CA ASN A 295 -1.70 -23.65 -4.44
C ASN A 295 -2.57 -22.39 -4.64
N TYR A 296 -2.27 -21.30 -3.95
CA TYR A 296 -2.96 -20.01 -4.00
C TYR A 296 -2.07 -18.87 -4.49
N VAL A 297 -0.86 -19.15 -5.01
CA VAL A 297 0.00 -18.13 -5.60
C VAL A 297 -0.14 -18.14 -7.12
N LEU A 298 -0.61 -17.01 -7.66
CA LEU A 298 -0.87 -16.81 -9.09
C LEU A 298 0.41 -16.49 -9.86
N ALA A 299 1.29 -15.64 -9.33
CA ALA A 299 2.48 -15.15 -10.02
C ALA A 299 3.51 -14.53 -9.07
N PHE A 300 4.73 -14.36 -9.59
CA PHE A 300 5.75 -13.48 -9.03
C PHE A 300 5.90 -12.20 -9.87
N ILE A 301 6.15 -11.08 -9.19
CA ILE A 301 6.54 -9.81 -9.82
C ILE A 301 7.87 -9.38 -9.22
N PHE A 302 8.89 -9.22 -10.07
CA PHE A 302 10.25 -8.87 -9.65
C PHE A 302 10.58 -7.40 -9.92
N GLY A 303 11.19 -6.74 -8.93
CA GLY A 303 11.70 -5.38 -9.04
C GLY A 303 10.81 -4.33 -8.39
N ARG A 304 11.03 -3.08 -8.79
CA ARG A 304 10.33 -1.89 -8.30
C ARG A 304 10.12 -0.90 -9.44
N GLU A 305 9.49 0.22 -9.14
CA GLU A 305 9.45 1.40 -10.01
C GLU A 305 10.87 1.96 -10.19
N TRP A 306 11.59 1.43 -11.18
CA TRP A 306 12.99 1.78 -11.44
C TRP A 306 13.14 3.23 -11.87
N GLU A 307 14.17 3.88 -11.37
CA GLU A 307 14.55 5.24 -11.68
C GLU A 307 15.27 5.34 -13.03
N PRO A 308 14.81 6.19 -13.97
CA PRO A 308 15.47 6.33 -15.27
C PRO A 308 16.97 6.65 -15.19
N GLY A 309 17.37 7.48 -14.23
CA GLY A 309 18.79 7.83 -14.02
C GLY A 309 19.67 6.63 -13.70
N GLU A 310 19.18 5.69 -12.88
CA GLU A 310 19.93 4.47 -12.51
C GLU A 310 20.04 3.50 -13.69
N VAL A 311 18.97 3.37 -14.47
CA VAL A 311 18.94 2.55 -15.69
C VAL A 311 19.93 3.09 -16.73
N ILE A 312 19.92 4.40 -16.98
CA ILE A 312 20.86 5.06 -17.89
C ILE A 312 22.30 4.88 -17.41
N ALA A 313 22.56 5.15 -16.13
CA ALA A 313 23.89 5.02 -15.55
C ALA A 313 24.43 3.59 -15.64
N PHE A 314 23.59 2.58 -15.38
CA PHE A 314 23.97 1.18 -15.52
C PHE A 314 24.28 0.82 -16.97
N ASN A 315 23.40 1.19 -17.90
CA ASN A 315 23.56 0.91 -19.33
C ASN A 315 24.80 1.56 -19.94
N GLN A 316 25.24 2.71 -19.43
CA GLN A 316 26.46 3.38 -19.89
C GLN A 316 27.75 2.69 -19.41
N LYS A 317 27.68 1.96 -18.30
CA LYS A 317 28.83 1.25 -17.71
C LYS A 317 28.98 -0.19 -18.22
N ASN A 318 27.98 -0.71 -18.96
CA ASN A 318 27.82 -2.13 -19.24
C ASN A 318 27.41 -2.38 -20.70
N ASP A 319 28.10 -3.31 -21.35
CA ASP A 319 27.99 -3.56 -22.78
C ASP A 319 27.24 -4.85 -23.13
N GLU A 320 26.74 -5.61 -22.14
CA GLU A 320 25.95 -6.80 -22.42
C GLU A 320 24.67 -6.45 -23.19
N ARG A 321 24.36 -7.24 -24.23
CA ARG A 321 23.17 -7.08 -25.07
C ARG A 321 22.37 -8.37 -25.25
N GLU A 322 22.95 -9.49 -24.81
CA GLU A 322 22.42 -10.83 -25.02
C GLU A 322 22.42 -11.64 -23.71
N PHE A 323 21.43 -12.51 -23.55
CA PHE A 323 21.32 -13.47 -22.47
C PHE A 323 20.69 -14.77 -22.99
N ASP A 324 21.24 -15.93 -22.61
CA ASP A 324 20.68 -17.24 -22.98
C ASP A 324 20.62 -18.15 -21.75
N GLY A 325 19.53 -18.02 -20.98
CA GLY A 325 19.27 -18.76 -19.74
C GLY A 325 18.63 -20.13 -19.96
N GLN A 326 18.16 -20.77 -18.90
CA GLN A 326 17.50 -22.08 -19.02
C GLN A 326 16.05 -21.98 -19.53
N TYR A 327 15.38 -20.87 -19.23
CA TYR A 327 13.95 -20.63 -19.41
C TYR A 327 13.67 -19.40 -20.26
N LEU A 328 14.53 -18.39 -20.18
CA LEU A 328 14.41 -17.12 -20.89
C LEU A 328 15.66 -16.85 -21.73
N ALA A 329 15.50 -16.06 -22.79
CA ALA A 329 16.59 -15.56 -23.60
C ALA A 329 16.30 -14.13 -24.10
N LEU A 330 17.34 -13.38 -24.36
CA LEU A 330 17.31 -12.02 -24.91
C LEU A 330 18.43 -11.95 -25.96
N ASN A 331 18.11 -11.64 -27.22
CA ASN A 331 19.11 -11.60 -28.30
C ASN A 331 19.55 -10.17 -28.64
N GLU A 332 18.77 -9.17 -28.23
CA GLU A 332 19.06 -7.76 -28.47
C GLU A 332 18.32 -6.93 -27.42
N GLY A 333 19.06 -6.38 -26.45
CA GLY A 333 18.51 -5.49 -25.43
C GLY A 333 19.60 -4.63 -24.79
N THR A 334 19.23 -3.83 -23.80
CA THR A 334 20.17 -3.07 -22.97
C THR A 334 20.81 -3.96 -21.89
N ALA A 335 21.90 -3.50 -21.29
CA ALA A 335 22.52 -4.24 -20.18
C ALA A 335 21.54 -4.42 -19.00
N PHE A 336 20.69 -3.42 -18.75
CA PHE A 336 19.65 -3.50 -17.73
C PHE A 336 18.59 -4.55 -18.06
N GLU A 337 18.12 -4.61 -19.31
CA GLU A 337 17.19 -5.66 -19.76
C GLU A 337 17.81 -7.07 -19.65
N VAL A 338 19.11 -7.21 -19.93
CA VAL A 338 19.88 -8.45 -19.69
C VAL A 338 19.86 -8.83 -18.21
N PHE A 339 20.18 -7.89 -17.32
CA PHE A 339 20.17 -8.12 -15.87
C PHE A 339 18.79 -8.56 -15.36
N LEU A 340 17.72 -7.86 -15.76
CA LEU A 340 16.36 -8.22 -15.36
C LEU A 340 15.96 -9.61 -15.87
N THR A 341 16.32 -9.93 -17.13
CA THR A 341 16.05 -11.26 -17.71
C THR A 341 16.79 -12.36 -16.96
N GLU A 342 18.05 -12.13 -16.56
CA GLU A 342 18.83 -13.08 -15.75
C GLU A 342 18.16 -13.35 -14.40
N MET A 343 17.66 -12.32 -13.72
CA MET A 343 17.01 -12.49 -12.41
C MET A 343 15.69 -13.26 -12.51
N LEU A 344 14.90 -13.03 -13.55
CA LEU A 344 13.71 -13.83 -13.81
C LEU A 344 14.05 -15.29 -14.12
N ASP A 345 15.07 -15.55 -14.94
CA ASP A 345 15.51 -16.91 -15.27
C ASP A 345 15.96 -17.66 -14.00
N TYR A 346 16.70 -16.98 -13.12
CA TYR A 346 17.11 -17.52 -11.82
C TYR A 346 15.90 -17.84 -10.92
N LEU A 347 14.91 -16.96 -10.85
CA LEU A 347 13.68 -17.18 -10.08
C LEU A 347 12.93 -18.43 -10.55
N ILE A 348 12.73 -18.55 -11.86
CA ILE A 348 12.06 -19.71 -12.47
C ILE A 348 12.86 -20.99 -12.18
N ALA A 349 14.18 -20.94 -12.37
CA ALA A 349 15.06 -22.08 -12.15
C ALA A 349 15.07 -22.56 -10.70
N TYR A 350 15.06 -21.63 -9.74
CA TYR A 350 15.05 -21.98 -8.32
C TYR A 350 13.75 -22.69 -7.94
N GLU A 351 12.59 -22.15 -8.33
CA GLU A 351 11.30 -22.78 -8.01
C GLU A 351 11.15 -24.16 -8.67
N ASP A 352 11.49 -24.29 -9.95
CA ASP A 352 11.39 -25.56 -10.67
C ASP A 352 12.36 -26.62 -10.11
N LYS A 353 13.58 -26.22 -9.78
CA LYS A 353 14.58 -27.14 -9.22
C LYS A 353 14.17 -27.63 -7.84
N SER A 354 13.74 -26.74 -6.96
CA SER A 354 13.44 -27.03 -5.55
C SER A 354 12.07 -27.66 -5.34
N TYR A 355 11.06 -27.20 -6.08
CA TYR A 355 9.65 -27.52 -5.84
C TYR A 355 8.94 -28.19 -7.02
N LYS A 356 9.61 -28.34 -8.17
CA LYS A 356 9.07 -29.02 -9.37
C LYS A 356 7.79 -28.38 -9.90
N ILE A 357 7.70 -27.06 -9.76
CA ILE A 357 6.59 -26.24 -10.22
C ILE A 357 7.14 -24.95 -10.84
N GLN A 358 6.37 -24.37 -11.75
CA GLN A 358 6.66 -23.08 -12.37
C GLN A 358 5.40 -22.22 -12.25
N ARG A 359 5.57 -20.92 -12.07
CA ARG A 359 4.50 -19.93 -12.06
C ARG A 359 4.80 -18.78 -13.02
N PRO A 360 3.77 -18.05 -13.50
CA PRO A 360 3.98 -16.87 -14.30
C PRO A 360 4.83 -15.84 -13.56
N VAL A 361 5.69 -15.16 -14.30
CA VAL A 361 6.59 -14.13 -13.76
C VAL A 361 6.47 -12.85 -14.58
N ALA A 362 6.78 -11.71 -13.96
CA ALA A 362 6.85 -10.41 -14.62
C ALA A 362 7.91 -9.52 -13.95
N LEU A 363 8.29 -8.47 -14.66
CA LEU A 363 9.03 -7.33 -14.12
C LEU A 363 8.03 -6.25 -13.70
N VAL A 364 8.34 -5.49 -12.65
CA VAL A 364 7.67 -4.19 -12.43
C VAL A 364 8.12 -3.23 -13.51
N ASN A 365 7.16 -2.64 -14.22
CA ASN A 365 7.39 -1.57 -15.18
C ASN A 365 6.33 -0.48 -15.02
N TRP A 366 6.64 0.72 -15.50
CA TRP A 366 5.80 1.90 -15.32
C TRP A 366 6.20 3.01 -16.30
N PRO A 367 5.33 4.03 -16.53
CA PRO A 367 5.47 5.03 -17.59
C PRO A 367 6.75 5.87 -17.61
N THR A 368 7.57 5.86 -16.56
CA THR A 368 8.84 6.61 -16.56
C THR A 368 9.90 5.91 -17.41
N LEU A 369 9.77 4.59 -17.58
CA LEU A 369 10.58 3.71 -18.42
C LEU A 369 9.74 3.09 -19.54
N ASP A 370 8.75 3.84 -20.02
CA ASP A 370 7.77 3.39 -21.00
C ASP A 370 8.45 2.82 -22.26
N PRO A 371 8.00 1.68 -22.78
CA PRO A 371 8.45 1.22 -24.10
C PRO A 371 7.96 2.11 -25.25
N LEU A 372 6.95 2.96 -25.02
CA LEU A 372 6.44 3.92 -25.99
C LEU A 372 7.20 5.25 -25.89
N TYR A 373 7.41 5.88 -27.04
CA TYR A 373 8.03 7.21 -27.12
C TYR A 373 6.98 8.33 -27.09
N HIS A 374 7.22 9.37 -26.28
CA HIS A 374 6.25 10.44 -26.03
C HIS A 374 6.80 11.84 -26.41
N PRO A 375 6.41 12.40 -27.57
CA PRO A 375 6.89 13.72 -28.02
C PRO A 375 6.54 14.87 -27.08
N SER A 376 5.45 14.74 -26.31
CA SER A 376 5.01 15.75 -25.36
C SER A 376 5.82 15.82 -24.05
N GLU A 377 6.76 14.90 -23.83
CA GLU A 377 7.60 14.84 -22.62
C GLU A 377 9.06 15.15 -22.97
N ALA A 378 9.50 16.40 -22.76
CA ALA A 378 10.91 16.75 -22.94
C ALA A 378 11.76 16.31 -21.74
N THR A 379 12.96 15.82 -22.03
CA THR A 379 14.03 15.68 -21.03
C THR A 379 14.43 17.06 -20.48
N LEU A 380 15.01 17.09 -19.30
CA LEU A 380 15.50 18.31 -18.65
C LEU A 380 16.55 19.02 -19.51
N LYS A 381 17.38 18.25 -20.23
CA LYS A 381 18.36 18.80 -21.17
C LYS A 381 17.66 19.54 -22.32
N GLU A 382 16.67 18.92 -22.95
CA GLU A 382 15.88 19.55 -24.01
C GLU A 382 15.12 20.77 -23.49
N GLU A 383 14.49 20.67 -22.31
CA GLU A 383 13.82 21.80 -21.64
C GLU A 383 14.79 22.98 -21.46
N VAL A 384 15.98 22.75 -20.92
CA VAL A 384 16.99 23.81 -20.70
C VAL A 384 17.40 24.46 -22.02
N GLU A 385 17.57 23.68 -23.09
CA GLU A 385 17.88 24.20 -24.42
C GLU A 385 16.75 25.05 -25.00
N ILE A 386 15.49 24.61 -24.85
CA ILE A 386 14.30 25.36 -25.27
C ILE A 386 14.21 26.69 -24.50
N ARG A 387 14.35 26.66 -23.18
CA ARG A 387 14.27 27.86 -22.34
C ARG A 387 15.39 28.86 -22.64
N LYS A 388 16.62 28.40 -22.94
CA LYS A 388 17.69 29.27 -23.43
C LYS A 388 17.33 29.94 -24.76
N LYS A 389 16.70 29.22 -25.69
CA LYS A 389 16.20 29.79 -26.96
C LYS A 389 15.10 30.84 -26.73
N LEU A 390 14.32 30.71 -25.66
CA LEU A 390 13.34 31.71 -25.22
C LEU A 390 13.96 32.95 -24.53
N GLY A 391 15.30 32.99 -24.40
CA GLY A 391 16.01 34.12 -23.80
C GLY A 391 16.09 34.08 -22.27
N GLU A 392 15.74 32.96 -21.64
CA GLU A 392 15.89 32.80 -20.19
C GLU A 392 17.36 32.66 -19.79
N LYS A 393 17.74 33.34 -18.71
CA LYS A 393 19.06 33.19 -18.10
C LYS A 393 19.01 32.01 -17.14
N ILE A 394 19.59 30.89 -17.55
CA ILE A 394 19.65 29.66 -16.76
C ILE A 394 21.10 29.41 -16.35
N SER A 395 21.31 29.11 -15.07
CA SER A 395 22.62 28.67 -14.56
C SER A 395 23.06 27.37 -15.22
N THR A 396 24.34 27.04 -15.11
CA THR A 396 24.86 25.73 -15.50
C THR A 396 24.15 24.66 -14.68
N TYR A 397 23.62 23.63 -15.36
CA TYR A 397 22.87 22.55 -14.73
C TYR A 397 23.68 21.25 -14.79
N ASP A 398 23.63 20.47 -13.72
CA ASP A 398 24.18 19.12 -13.69
C ASP A 398 23.09 18.12 -14.12
N PHE A 399 23.22 17.63 -15.34
CA PHE A 399 22.27 16.69 -15.92
C PHE A 399 22.45 15.26 -15.41
N SER A 400 23.52 14.97 -14.66
CA SER A 400 23.77 13.61 -14.14
C SER A 400 22.76 13.17 -13.07
N GLN A 401 22.03 14.13 -12.49
CA GLN A 401 20.99 13.91 -11.49
C GLN A 401 19.57 14.21 -12.05
N ALA A 402 19.42 14.34 -13.36
CA ALA A 402 18.14 14.65 -13.97
C ALA A 402 17.17 13.48 -13.80
N TRP A 403 16.00 13.76 -13.24
CA TRP A 403 14.87 12.83 -13.26
C TRP A 403 14.05 13.09 -14.53
N ASP A 404 14.40 12.36 -15.60
CA ASP A 404 13.76 12.50 -16.91
C ASP A 404 12.87 11.30 -17.20
N GLU A 405 11.57 11.59 -17.29
CA GLU A 405 10.58 10.63 -17.80
C GLU A 405 10.83 10.40 -19.30
N ASP A 406 10.62 9.18 -19.80
CA ASP A 406 10.79 8.86 -21.24
C ASP A 406 12.23 9.14 -21.75
N ALA A 407 13.24 9.03 -20.89
CA ALA A 407 14.66 9.14 -21.25
C ALA A 407 15.33 7.77 -21.47
N ALA A 408 14.73 6.71 -20.95
CA ALA A 408 15.12 5.32 -21.14
C ALA A 408 13.86 4.46 -21.17
N SER A 409 13.98 3.24 -21.71
CA SER A 409 12.87 2.30 -21.81
C SER A 409 13.31 0.92 -21.34
N VAL A 410 12.38 0.20 -20.74
CA VAL A 410 12.48 -1.24 -20.49
C VAL A 410 11.36 -1.91 -21.26
N ASP A 411 11.70 -2.83 -22.17
CA ASP A 411 10.75 -3.47 -23.07
C ASP A 411 10.80 -5.01 -22.97
N GLU A 412 9.83 -5.56 -22.25
CA GLU A 412 9.68 -6.98 -21.99
C GLU A 412 9.32 -7.79 -23.25
N THR A 413 8.88 -7.13 -24.33
CA THR A 413 8.59 -7.82 -25.61
C THR A 413 9.84 -8.41 -26.26
N LYS A 414 11.03 -7.94 -25.85
CA LYS A 414 12.33 -8.46 -26.29
C LYS A 414 12.67 -9.80 -25.63
N ILE A 415 12.06 -10.13 -24.50
CA ILE A 415 12.34 -11.37 -23.76
C ILE A 415 11.65 -12.56 -24.45
N ARG A 416 12.45 -13.51 -24.92
CA ARG A 416 11.99 -14.75 -25.53
C ARG A 416 11.80 -15.84 -24.46
N VAL A 417 10.58 -16.37 -24.39
CA VAL A 417 10.24 -17.52 -23.54
C VAL A 417 10.62 -18.83 -24.24
N LYS A 418 11.41 -19.68 -23.58
CA LYS A 418 11.74 -21.02 -24.09
C LYS A 418 10.62 -22.02 -23.76
N PRO A 419 10.44 -23.10 -24.54
CA PRO A 419 9.44 -24.15 -24.25
C PRO A 419 9.62 -24.85 -22.89
N SER A 420 10.82 -24.77 -22.31
CA SER A 420 11.11 -25.23 -20.95
C SER A 420 10.35 -24.44 -19.87
N PHE A 421 9.93 -23.19 -20.16
CA PHE A 421 9.14 -22.35 -19.26
C PHE A 421 7.66 -22.37 -19.62
N ARG A 422 6.91 -23.21 -18.94
CA ARG A 422 5.49 -23.46 -19.23
C ARG A 422 4.57 -22.44 -18.63
N ALA A 423 4.92 -21.86 -17.50
CA ALA A 423 4.03 -20.91 -16.84
C ALA A 423 3.95 -19.57 -17.61
N GLY A 424 5.03 -19.14 -18.27
CA GLY A 424 5.04 -18.00 -19.18
C GLY A 424 5.30 -16.64 -18.53
N LEU A 425 5.56 -15.65 -19.37
CA LEU A 425 5.82 -14.26 -18.99
C LEU A 425 4.55 -13.42 -19.15
N PHE A 426 4.32 -12.50 -18.21
CA PHE A 426 3.32 -11.44 -18.35
C PHE A 426 3.95 -10.08 -18.07
N VAL A 427 3.21 -9.01 -18.34
CA VAL A 427 3.63 -7.63 -18.10
C VAL A 427 2.87 -7.10 -16.90
N ALA A 428 3.60 -6.64 -15.88
CA ALA A 428 3.05 -5.98 -14.70
C ALA A 428 3.36 -4.48 -14.77
N TYR A 429 2.37 -3.68 -15.14
CA TYR A 429 2.57 -2.27 -15.45
C TYR A 429 1.75 -1.38 -14.51
N HIS A 430 2.37 -0.39 -13.88
CA HIS A 430 1.65 0.60 -13.05
C HIS A 430 1.14 1.72 -13.95
N VAL A 431 -0.13 2.13 -13.83
CA VAL A 431 -0.65 3.25 -14.64
C VAL A 431 -1.56 4.13 -13.79
N TYR A 432 -1.19 5.40 -13.68
CA TYR A 432 -2.01 6.43 -13.07
C TYR A 432 -2.42 7.44 -14.14
N PRO A 433 -3.67 7.95 -14.12
CA PRO A 433 -4.17 8.77 -15.23
C PRO A 433 -3.47 10.13 -15.36
N TYR A 434 -2.81 10.61 -14.31
CA TYR A 434 -2.26 11.96 -14.23
C TYR A 434 -0.73 12.04 -14.31
N TYR A 435 -0.02 10.91 -14.35
CA TYR A 435 1.44 10.87 -14.30
C TYR A 435 1.99 9.76 -15.20
N PRO A 436 3.07 10.02 -15.97
CA PRO A 436 3.78 11.28 -16.22
C PRO A 436 2.93 12.32 -16.96
N ASP A 437 3.55 13.42 -17.36
CA ASP A 437 2.81 14.55 -17.88
C ASP A 437 2.31 14.30 -19.31
N PHE A 438 2.95 13.42 -20.08
CA PHE A 438 2.45 12.94 -21.38
C PHE A 438 1.04 12.32 -21.29
N MET A 439 0.66 11.71 -20.16
CA MET A 439 -0.67 11.11 -19.98
C MET A 439 -1.81 12.09 -20.23
N ARG A 440 -1.55 13.39 -20.04
CA ARG A 440 -2.51 14.49 -20.24
C ARG A 440 -2.10 15.49 -21.32
N ASN A 441 -0.84 15.47 -21.76
CA ASN A 441 -0.29 16.44 -22.71
C ASN A 441 -0.26 15.92 -24.15
N GLU A 442 -0.27 14.60 -24.34
CA GLU A 442 -0.22 13.98 -25.65
C GLU A 442 -1.57 14.10 -26.37
N GLU A 443 -1.58 14.73 -27.54
CA GLU A 443 -2.82 15.06 -28.25
C GLU A 443 -3.59 13.81 -28.71
N LYS A 444 -2.88 12.73 -29.04
CA LYS A 444 -3.50 11.46 -29.45
C LYS A 444 -4.35 10.84 -28.33
N TYR A 445 -4.01 11.10 -27.05
CA TYR A 445 -4.77 10.59 -25.92
C TYR A 445 -6.05 11.37 -25.66
N ALA A 446 -6.14 12.63 -26.12
CA ALA A 446 -7.36 13.43 -26.05
C ALA A 446 -8.41 13.08 -27.13
N LEU A 447 -8.07 12.23 -28.11
CA LEU A 447 -8.96 11.91 -29.23
C LEU A 447 -10.23 11.18 -28.76
N PRO A 448 -11.42 11.51 -29.30
CA PRO A 448 -12.67 10.91 -28.88
C PRO A 448 -12.64 9.39 -28.88
N LEU A 449 -13.04 8.81 -27.75
CA LEU A 449 -13.06 7.38 -27.56
C LEU A 449 -14.46 6.92 -27.17
N ARG A 450 -14.97 5.87 -27.84
CA ARG A 450 -16.23 5.25 -27.46
C ARG A 450 -16.00 4.34 -26.25
N THR A 451 -16.14 4.90 -25.06
CA THR A 451 -15.95 4.23 -23.77
C THR A 451 -16.89 4.81 -22.73
N GLU A 452 -17.23 4.02 -21.71
CA GLU A 452 -17.82 4.52 -20.46
C GLU A 452 -16.76 4.97 -19.44
N GLY A 453 -15.47 4.69 -19.71
CA GLY A 453 -14.33 5.11 -18.90
C GLY A 453 -13.75 6.48 -19.29
N SER A 454 -12.47 6.69 -18.99
CA SER A 454 -11.69 7.88 -19.35
C SER A 454 -11.19 7.80 -20.79
N VAL A 455 -11.22 8.95 -21.48
CA VAL A 455 -10.70 9.06 -22.85
C VAL A 455 -9.17 8.98 -22.85
N TYR A 456 -8.51 9.78 -22.01
CA TYR A 456 -7.04 9.85 -21.97
C TYR A 456 -6.42 8.52 -21.55
N TYR A 457 -6.87 8.01 -20.40
CA TYR A 457 -6.38 6.75 -19.85
C TYR A 457 -6.70 5.58 -20.77
N GLY A 458 -7.91 5.54 -21.35
CA GLY A 458 -8.31 4.49 -22.28
C GLY A 458 -7.54 4.49 -23.61
N ASN A 459 -7.15 5.65 -24.13
CA ASN A 459 -6.32 5.71 -25.35
C ASN A 459 -4.88 5.29 -25.05
N TYR A 460 -4.29 5.74 -23.93
CA TYR A 460 -2.96 5.27 -23.51
C TYR A 460 -2.92 3.74 -23.32
N LEU A 461 -3.90 3.17 -22.61
CA LEU A 461 -3.95 1.72 -22.41
C LEU A 461 -4.09 0.93 -23.72
N ARG A 462 -4.76 1.47 -24.74
CA ARG A 462 -4.83 0.81 -26.06
C ARG A 462 -3.50 0.84 -26.79
N ASP A 463 -2.77 1.95 -26.75
CA ASP A 463 -1.42 2.04 -27.31
C ASP A 463 -0.47 1.08 -26.59
N LEU A 464 -0.49 1.08 -25.26
CA LEU A 464 0.32 0.19 -24.43
C LEU A 464 -0.03 -1.28 -24.71
N LYS A 465 -1.32 -1.62 -24.79
CA LYS A 465 -1.75 -2.99 -25.09
C LYS A 465 -1.41 -3.43 -26.51
N ALA A 466 -1.41 -2.50 -27.47
CA ALA A 466 -0.98 -2.76 -28.84
C ALA A 466 0.51 -3.10 -28.92
N HIS A 467 1.35 -2.42 -28.13
CA HIS A 467 2.77 -2.78 -27.97
C HIS A 467 2.92 -4.19 -27.39
N TYR A 468 2.26 -4.47 -26.26
CA TYR A 468 2.25 -5.79 -25.62
C TYR A 468 1.21 -6.75 -26.21
N ARG A 469 1.02 -6.73 -27.54
CA ARG A 469 0.16 -7.69 -28.22
C ARG A 469 0.66 -9.12 -27.99
N ASN A 470 -0.25 -10.05 -27.72
CA ASN A 470 0.06 -11.45 -27.41
C ASN A 470 0.81 -11.71 -26.09
N MET A 471 0.93 -10.71 -25.21
CA MET A 471 1.37 -10.90 -23.83
C MET A 471 0.24 -10.48 -22.87
N PRO A 472 0.00 -11.18 -21.75
CA PRO A 472 -0.97 -10.71 -20.77
C PRO A 472 -0.45 -9.41 -20.13
N LEU A 473 -1.21 -8.33 -20.26
CA LEU A 473 -0.89 -7.03 -19.66
C LEU A 473 -1.76 -6.86 -18.42
N LEU A 474 -1.17 -6.98 -17.24
CA LEU A 474 -1.81 -6.70 -15.96
C LEU A 474 -1.49 -5.26 -15.58
N ILE A 475 -2.53 -4.46 -15.37
CA ILE A 475 -2.34 -3.16 -14.74
C ILE A 475 -2.16 -3.42 -13.24
N ALA A 476 -0.91 -3.53 -12.83
CA ALA A 476 -0.53 -4.00 -11.51
C ALA A 476 -0.76 -2.92 -10.43
N GLU A 477 -0.91 -1.66 -10.83
CA GLU A 477 -1.39 -0.56 -9.99
C GLU A 477 -2.21 0.44 -10.81
N PHE A 478 -3.37 0.82 -10.28
CA PHE A 478 -4.11 2.00 -10.70
C PHE A 478 -4.83 2.59 -9.48
N GLY A 479 -4.92 3.91 -9.37
CA GLY A 479 -5.48 4.53 -8.17
C GLY A 479 -5.83 6.00 -8.35
N LEU A 480 -6.64 6.51 -7.42
CA LEU A 480 -7.00 7.92 -7.28
C LEU A 480 -7.12 8.23 -5.78
N PRO A 481 -6.58 9.34 -5.26
CA PRO A 481 -6.68 9.65 -3.83
C PRO A 481 -7.74 10.71 -3.49
N THR A 482 -8.22 10.70 -2.25
CA THR A 482 -9.29 11.58 -1.72
C THR A 482 -8.78 12.78 -0.91
N SER A 483 -7.53 13.18 -1.09
CA SER A 483 -6.94 14.32 -0.36
C SER A 483 -7.63 15.65 -0.69
N ARG A 484 -7.40 16.66 0.14
CA ARG A 484 -7.78 18.04 -0.13
C ARG A 484 -6.89 18.68 -1.19
N GLY A 485 -5.58 18.46 -1.09
CA GLY A 485 -4.58 18.99 -2.01
C GLY A 485 -4.57 18.28 -3.36
N ILE A 486 -4.16 18.97 -4.42
CA ILE A 486 -4.04 18.43 -5.78
C ILE A 486 -2.57 18.47 -6.20
N ALA A 487 -1.90 17.32 -6.30
CA ALA A 487 -0.51 17.21 -6.75
C ALA A 487 -0.37 17.25 -8.27
N ARG A 488 -1.38 16.83 -9.04
CA ARG A 488 -1.39 16.92 -10.51
C ARG A 488 -2.82 17.06 -11.01
N PHE A 489 -3.03 17.96 -11.96
CA PHE A 489 -4.32 18.16 -12.61
C PHE A 489 -4.49 17.21 -13.81
N HIS A 490 -5.68 16.69 -13.99
CA HIS A 490 -6.09 15.90 -15.13
C HIS A 490 -7.28 16.55 -15.87
N PRO A 491 -7.30 16.56 -17.22
CA PRO A 491 -8.38 17.21 -18.00
C PRO A 491 -9.80 16.69 -17.70
N GLU A 492 -9.94 15.42 -17.36
CA GLU A 492 -11.23 14.78 -17.04
C GLU A 492 -11.58 14.80 -15.54
N GLY A 493 -10.87 15.59 -14.72
CA GLY A 493 -11.09 15.66 -13.28
C GLY A 493 -10.53 14.49 -12.47
N LEU A 494 -9.87 13.51 -13.11
CA LEU A 494 -9.13 12.41 -12.47
C LEU A 494 -7.79 12.89 -11.91
N ASN A 495 -7.84 13.91 -11.06
CA ASN A 495 -6.66 14.56 -10.49
C ASN A 495 -5.90 13.64 -9.53
N HIS A 496 -4.62 13.92 -9.33
CA HIS A 496 -3.84 13.35 -8.23
C HIS A 496 -4.20 14.09 -6.94
N GLY A 497 -5.33 13.72 -6.35
CA GLY A 497 -5.90 14.35 -5.16
C GLY A 497 -7.00 15.37 -5.49
N GLY A 498 -7.56 16.00 -4.45
CA GLY A 498 -8.66 16.95 -4.55
C GLY A 498 -10.02 16.33 -4.85
N LEU A 499 -10.16 15.01 -4.64
CA LEU A 499 -11.39 14.25 -4.92
C LEU A 499 -12.16 13.98 -3.63
N SER A 500 -13.48 14.06 -3.70
CA SER A 500 -14.36 13.44 -2.72
C SER A 500 -14.32 11.90 -2.83
N GLU A 501 -14.79 11.19 -1.80
CA GLU A 501 -14.91 9.72 -1.87
C GLU A 501 -15.82 9.26 -3.03
N GLU A 502 -16.84 10.04 -3.40
CA GLU A 502 -17.73 9.71 -4.53
C GLU A 502 -17.01 9.89 -5.88
N GLU A 503 -16.23 10.97 -6.03
CA GLU A 503 -15.42 11.19 -7.23
C GLU A 503 -14.30 10.16 -7.38
N GLN A 504 -13.66 9.75 -6.27
CA GLN A 504 -12.73 8.63 -6.26
C GLN A 504 -13.42 7.34 -6.74
N ALA A 505 -14.59 7.03 -6.21
CA ALA A 505 -15.34 5.82 -6.55
C ALA A 505 -15.70 5.76 -8.04
N GLU A 506 -16.26 6.84 -8.58
CA GLU A 506 -16.62 6.91 -9.99
C GLU A 506 -15.37 6.94 -10.89
N GLY A 507 -14.31 7.60 -10.47
CA GLY A 507 -13.03 7.60 -11.19
C GLY A 507 -12.41 6.20 -11.27
N LEU A 508 -12.32 5.47 -10.16
CA LEU A 508 -11.77 4.10 -10.14
C LEU A 508 -12.60 3.13 -10.99
N LYS A 509 -13.93 3.28 -10.99
CA LYS A 509 -14.82 2.53 -11.90
C LYS A 509 -14.44 2.80 -13.37
N LYS A 510 -14.30 4.07 -13.76
CA LYS A 510 -13.90 4.45 -15.13
C LYS A 510 -12.55 3.86 -15.55
N LEU A 511 -11.55 3.94 -14.67
CA LEU A 511 -10.22 3.37 -14.93
C LEU A 511 -10.30 1.85 -15.13
N PHE A 512 -11.03 1.13 -14.26
CA PHE A 512 -11.18 -0.31 -14.38
C PHE A 512 -11.95 -0.73 -15.65
N LEU A 513 -12.96 0.04 -16.07
CA LEU A 513 -13.64 -0.19 -17.34
C LEU A 513 -12.68 -0.06 -18.52
N ASN A 514 -11.82 0.98 -18.55
CA ASN A 514 -10.81 1.11 -19.60
C ASN A 514 -9.81 -0.07 -19.61
N ILE A 515 -9.39 -0.57 -18.44
CA ILE A 515 -8.52 -1.75 -18.33
C ILE A 515 -9.17 -2.94 -19.04
N LYS A 516 -10.45 -3.21 -18.76
CA LYS A 516 -11.20 -4.30 -19.38
C LYS A 516 -11.39 -4.08 -20.89
N GLU A 517 -11.83 -2.90 -21.29
CA GLU A 517 -12.11 -2.56 -22.69
C GLU A 517 -10.86 -2.54 -23.58
N SER A 518 -9.69 -2.23 -23.02
CA SER A 518 -8.42 -2.23 -23.75
C SER A 518 -7.89 -3.64 -23.99
N GLY A 519 -8.47 -4.67 -23.35
CA GLY A 519 -8.01 -6.05 -23.47
C GLY A 519 -6.84 -6.39 -22.55
N CYS A 520 -6.61 -5.61 -21.49
CA CYS A 520 -5.73 -6.00 -20.40
C CYS A 520 -6.29 -7.22 -19.66
N THR A 521 -5.42 -7.99 -19.01
CA THR A 521 -5.83 -9.25 -18.32
C THR A 521 -6.40 -9.02 -16.92
N GLY A 522 -6.40 -7.78 -16.45
CA GLY A 522 -6.94 -7.40 -15.15
C GLY A 522 -6.34 -6.11 -14.61
N GLY A 523 -6.79 -5.74 -13.41
CA GLY A 523 -6.34 -4.54 -12.69
C GLY A 523 -6.28 -4.77 -11.19
N LEU A 524 -5.26 -4.19 -10.55
CA LEU A 524 -5.11 -4.17 -9.10
C LEU A 524 -5.19 -2.72 -8.60
N VAL A 525 -6.20 -2.43 -7.78
CA VAL A 525 -6.39 -1.07 -7.25
C VAL A 525 -5.35 -0.76 -6.18
N PHE A 526 -4.73 0.41 -6.28
CA PHE A 526 -3.83 0.98 -5.30
C PHE A 526 -4.64 1.99 -4.45
N SER A 527 -4.85 1.74 -3.15
CA SER A 527 -4.37 0.61 -2.31
C SER A 527 -5.46 0.12 -1.35
N TRP A 528 -5.18 -0.93 -0.58
CA TRP A 528 -6.12 -1.43 0.43
C TRP A 528 -6.36 -0.40 1.54
N ILE A 529 -5.30 0.16 2.12
CA ILE A 529 -5.35 1.15 3.20
C ILE A 529 -4.72 2.48 2.78
N ASP A 530 -5.17 3.57 3.41
CA ASP A 530 -4.44 4.84 3.49
C ASP A 530 -3.15 4.64 4.31
N GLU A 531 -2.06 5.33 3.96
CA GLU A 531 -0.74 5.16 4.59
C GLU A 531 -0.09 6.52 4.89
N TRP A 532 -0.04 6.92 6.16
CA TRP A 532 0.38 8.27 6.61
C TRP A 532 1.88 8.56 6.47
N TRP A 533 2.70 7.58 6.11
CA TRP A 533 4.14 7.79 5.93
C TRP A 533 4.49 8.36 4.56
N LYS A 534 3.55 8.29 3.59
CA LYS A 534 3.82 8.64 2.21
C LYS A 534 3.71 10.15 2.02
N ALA A 535 4.57 10.70 1.16
CA ALA A 535 4.61 12.13 0.89
C ALA A 535 4.71 12.45 -0.61
N SER A 536 3.83 13.32 -1.11
CA SER A 536 3.90 13.86 -2.46
C SER A 536 4.99 14.92 -2.63
N TRP A 537 5.28 15.32 -3.87
CA TRP A 537 6.22 16.42 -4.15
C TRP A 537 5.78 17.76 -3.55
N MET A 538 4.49 17.95 -3.25
CA MET A 538 3.94 19.19 -2.71
C MET A 538 4.25 19.39 -1.24
N THR A 539 4.38 18.30 -0.49
CA THR A 539 4.38 18.25 0.98
C THR A 539 5.74 17.82 1.53
N ARG A 540 6.45 16.93 0.84
CA ARG A 540 7.75 16.37 1.25
C ARG A 540 8.81 17.41 1.64
N LYS A 541 8.76 18.62 1.07
CA LYS A 541 9.67 19.72 1.43
C LYS A 541 9.30 20.44 2.74
N TYR A 542 8.04 20.36 3.13
CA TYR A 542 7.38 21.18 4.15
C TYR A 542 6.87 20.37 5.35
N GLU A 543 7.31 19.14 5.50
CA GLU A 543 7.01 18.31 6.67
C GLU A 543 8.24 17.53 7.12
N ASP A 544 8.24 17.11 8.38
CA ASP A 544 9.17 16.09 8.83
C ASP A 544 8.63 14.73 8.36
N ASN A 545 9.52 13.85 7.87
CA ASN A 545 9.16 12.53 7.35
C ASN A 545 8.79 11.56 8.49
N ASP A 546 7.74 11.85 9.24
CA ASP A 546 7.30 11.09 10.40
C ASP A 546 5.82 10.67 10.30
N PRO A 547 5.50 9.36 10.29
CA PRO A 547 4.13 8.85 10.10
C PRO A 547 3.18 9.08 11.29
N LEU A 548 3.51 9.99 12.21
CA LEU A 548 2.75 10.21 13.45
C LEU A 548 1.48 11.04 13.24
N TRP A 549 1.27 11.64 12.07
CA TRP A 549 0.14 12.54 11.86
C TRP A 549 -0.39 12.38 10.43
N TYR A 550 -1.64 12.79 10.24
CA TYR A 550 -2.35 12.65 8.96
C TYR A 550 -2.32 13.97 8.20
N ASN A 551 -1.74 13.97 7.00
CA ASN A 551 -1.72 15.15 6.16
C ASN A 551 -2.87 15.12 5.13
N ALA A 552 -3.98 15.81 5.46
CA ALA A 552 -5.13 15.93 4.57
C ALA A 552 -4.80 16.65 3.24
N GLU A 553 -3.73 17.43 3.16
CA GLU A 553 -3.27 18.08 1.93
C GLU A 553 -2.49 17.13 1.02
N ASP A 554 -2.05 15.97 1.51
CA ASP A 554 -1.21 15.04 0.74
C ASP A 554 -2.04 13.97 -0.01
N PRO A 555 -2.01 13.95 -1.35
CA PRO A 555 -2.60 12.86 -2.13
C PRO A 555 -2.03 11.48 -1.80
N GLU A 556 -0.74 11.35 -1.49
CA GLU A 556 -0.06 10.05 -1.33
C GLU A 556 -0.53 9.26 -0.10
N GLU A 557 -1.02 9.95 0.93
CA GLU A 557 -1.59 9.31 2.12
C GLU A 557 -3.00 8.75 1.90
N ASN A 558 -3.68 9.11 0.80
CA ASN A 558 -5.15 9.08 0.71
C ASN A 558 -5.73 8.15 -0.38
N TYR A 559 -5.00 7.12 -0.79
CA TYR A 559 -5.41 6.18 -1.85
C TYR A 559 -6.35 5.05 -1.43
N GLY A 560 -6.32 4.67 -0.15
CA GLY A 560 -6.91 3.45 0.36
C GLY A 560 -8.40 3.29 0.07
N LEU A 561 -8.84 2.06 -0.17
CA LEU A 561 -10.26 1.69 -0.09
C LEU A 561 -10.75 1.66 1.38
N LEU A 562 -9.83 1.46 2.32
CA LEU A 562 -10.03 1.55 3.75
C LEU A 562 -9.30 2.79 4.27
N ALA A 563 -10.07 3.79 4.67
CA ALA A 563 -9.55 5.02 5.23
C ALA A 563 -8.93 4.79 6.60
N MET A 564 -7.75 5.39 6.83
CA MET A 564 -7.08 5.46 8.11
C MET A 564 -7.25 6.88 8.65
N LEU A 565 -8.36 7.15 9.32
CA LEU A 565 -8.73 8.51 9.72
C LEU A 565 -8.31 8.79 11.17
N PRO A 566 -7.90 10.03 11.49
CA PRO A 566 -7.78 10.47 12.88
C PRO A 566 -9.08 10.21 13.67
N SER A 567 -8.95 9.78 14.92
CA SER A 567 -10.08 9.23 15.71
C SER A 567 -11.24 10.21 15.91
N ARG A 568 -11.00 11.52 15.85
CA ARG A 568 -12.05 12.55 16.04
C ARG A 568 -12.62 13.06 14.72
N ALA A 569 -11.98 12.79 13.59
CA ALA A 569 -12.30 13.38 12.29
C ALA A 569 -13.75 13.13 11.81
N GLU A 570 -14.36 12.00 12.14
CA GLU A 570 -15.75 11.69 11.74
C GLU A 570 -16.80 12.29 12.67
N LYS A 571 -16.43 12.64 13.90
CA LYS A 571 -17.37 13.20 14.90
C LYS A 571 -17.58 14.70 14.71
N LYS A 572 -16.58 15.40 14.20
CA LYS A 572 -16.60 16.86 13.96
C LYS A 572 -17.15 17.18 12.57
N LEU A 573 -17.62 18.42 12.37
CA LEU A 573 -18.26 18.91 11.12
C LEU A 573 -19.60 18.23 10.78
N ARG A 574 -20.41 17.92 11.80
CA ARG A 574 -21.73 17.28 11.64
C ARG A 574 -22.87 18.10 12.23
N GLY A 575 -22.60 19.27 12.77
CA GLY A 575 -23.57 20.08 13.51
C GLY A 575 -24.03 19.42 14.80
N ASP A 576 -23.18 18.58 15.42
CA ASP A 576 -23.48 17.86 16.66
C ASP A 576 -22.78 18.48 17.90
N PRO A 577 -23.52 19.10 18.84
CA PRO A 577 -22.95 19.63 20.07
C PRO A 577 -22.25 18.58 20.94
N GLU A 578 -22.72 17.33 20.94
CA GLU A 578 -22.18 16.29 21.82
C GLU A 578 -20.73 15.93 21.46
N ALA A 579 -20.38 16.04 20.17
CA ALA A 579 -19.01 15.89 19.67
C ALA A 579 -18.03 16.91 20.26
N TRP A 580 -18.49 17.97 20.94
CA TRP A 580 -17.69 19.02 21.56
C TRP A 580 -17.65 18.97 23.09
N SER A 581 -18.20 17.92 23.70
CA SER A 581 -18.24 17.75 25.16
C SER A 581 -16.85 17.72 25.83
N GLU A 582 -15.82 17.24 25.11
CA GLU A 582 -14.43 17.19 25.58
C GLU A 582 -13.57 18.39 25.14
N ALA A 583 -14.12 19.34 24.38
CA ALA A 583 -13.35 20.44 23.82
C ALA A 583 -13.03 21.52 24.86
N GLN A 584 -11.89 22.20 24.69
CA GLN A 584 -11.51 23.31 25.55
C GLN A 584 -12.25 24.58 25.12
N ILE A 585 -13.01 25.20 26.02
CA ILE A 585 -13.50 26.58 25.82
C ILE A 585 -12.30 27.52 25.99
N LEU A 586 -11.89 28.21 24.92
CA LEU A 586 -10.75 29.11 24.94
C LEU A 586 -11.10 30.42 25.66
N TYR A 587 -12.22 31.05 25.28
CA TYR A 587 -12.79 32.22 25.96
C TYR A 587 -14.22 32.52 25.46
N TYR A 588 -14.86 33.50 26.11
CA TYR A 588 -16.15 34.06 25.75
C TYR A 588 -15.93 35.46 25.16
N PRO A 589 -16.08 35.64 23.83
CA PRO A 589 -15.85 36.95 23.19
C PRO A 589 -16.87 37.99 23.66
N GLU A 590 -16.44 39.24 23.80
CA GLU A 590 -17.36 40.37 23.89
C GLU A 590 -17.75 40.81 22.48
N ASP A 591 -18.58 40.02 21.81
CA ASP A 591 -18.98 40.22 20.41
C ASP A 591 -20.51 40.29 20.26
N GLU A 592 -21.02 40.90 19.19
CA GLU A 592 -22.47 41.00 18.96
C GLU A 592 -23.13 39.65 18.65
N ILE A 593 -22.44 38.75 17.93
CA ILE A 593 -22.98 37.44 17.53
C ILE A 593 -22.28 36.27 18.21
N LEU A 594 -20.98 36.36 18.48
CA LEU A 594 -20.23 35.25 19.07
C LEU A 594 -20.51 35.15 20.57
N SER A 595 -20.74 33.94 21.07
CA SER A 595 -20.97 33.66 22.49
C SER A 595 -19.78 32.94 23.12
N SER A 596 -19.21 31.95 22.45
CA SER A 596 -18.09 31.16 22.95
C SER A 596 -17.25 30.60 21.81
N ILE A 597 -15.95 30.41 22.08
CA ILE A 597 -15.04 29.71 21.18
C ILE A 597 -14.52 28.47 21.90
N SER A 598 -14.76 27.32 21.29
CA SER A 598 -14.17 26.05 21.71
C SER A 598 -13.15 25.57 20.69
N VAL A 599 -12.07 24.97 21.19
CA VAL A 599 -10.96 24.46 20.39
C VAL A 599 -10.69 23.02 20.78
N ASP A 600 -10.39 22.21 19.78
CA ASP A 600 -10.01 20.81 19.90
C ASP A 600 -9.01 20.47 18.78
N SER A 601 -8.33 19.34 18.87
CA SER A 601 -7.43 18.88 17.82
C SER A 601 -7.25 17.37 17.85
N ASP A 602 -6.76 16.83 16.74
CA ASP A 602 -6.32 15.45 16.64
C ASP A 602 -5.08 15.34 15.73
N GLU A 603 -4.76 14.11 15.36
CA GLU A 603 -3.59 13.77 14.55
C GLU A 603 -3.61 14.38 13.14
N GLY A 604 -4.73 14.92 12.65
CA GLY A 604 -4.80 15.55 11.32
C GLY A 604 -5.21 17.01 11.32
N TYR A 605 -5.93 17.47 12.35
CA TYR A 605 -6.64 18.74 12.27
C TYR A 605 -6.65 19.55 13.58
N LEU A 606 -6.73 20.87 13.40
CA LEU A 606 -7.23 21.82 14.40
C LEU A 606 -8.74 22.05 14.17
N TYR A 607 -9.54 21.90 15.21
CA TYR A 607 -10.99 22.09 15.17
C TYR A 607 -11.43 23.30 16.00
N LEU A 608 -12.27 24.15 15.43
CA LEU A 608 -12.88 25.30 16.09
C LEU A 608 -14.40 25.18 16.10
N LYS A 609 -15.03 25.53 17.22
CA LYS A 609 -16.48 25.72 17.32
C LYS A 609 -16.79 27.11 17.82
N LEU A 610 -17.68 27.80 17.09
CA LEU A 610 -18.14 29.14 17.40
C LEU A 610 -19.62 29.06 17.76
N ASP A 611 -19.94 29.20 19.04
CA ASP A 611 -21.32 29.34 19.48
C ASP A 611 -21.82 30.74 19.15
N LEU A 612 -23.03 30.82 18.60
CA LEU A 612 -23.66 32.06 18.19
C LEU A 612 -24.82 32.39 19.14
N LYS A 613 -25.04 33.68 19.39
CA LYS A 613 -26.16 34.20 20.18
C LYS A 613 -27.49 34.12 19.43
N GLU A 614 -27.40 34.16 18.10
CA GLU A 614 -28.55 34.14 17.19
C GLU A 614 -28.14 33.53 15.84
N GLU A 615 -29.12 33.38 14.95
CA GLU A 615 -28.89 32.91 13.58
C GLU A 615 -28.03 33.90 12.76
N LEU A 616 -27.14 33.37 11.93
CA LEU A 616 -26.23 34.14 11.12
C LEU A 616 -26.86 34.54 9.78
N ASP A 617 -26.92 35.84 9.51
CA ASP A 617 -27.29 36.41 8.21
C ASP A 617 -26.02 36.92 7.51
N TRP A 618 -25.54 36.18 6.51
CA TRP A 618 -24.31 36.50 5.78
C TRP A 618 -24.33 37.89 5.11
N ARG A 619 -25.51 38.49 4.87
CA ARG A 619 -25.60 39.87 4.37
C ARG A 619 -25.23 40.93 5.41
N LYS A 620 -25.31 40.55 6.68
CA LYS A 620 -25.13 41.45 7.83
C LYS A 620 -23.90 41.12 8.64
N ARG A 621 -23.40 39.88 8.57
CA ARG A 621 -22.32 39.39 9.41
C ARG A 621 -21.34 38.54 8.61
N ALA A 622 -20.07 38.86 8.76
CA ALA A 622 -18.94 37.99 8.46
C ALA A 622 -18.18 37.75 9.76
N ILE A 623 -17.50 36.60 9.87
CA ILE A 623 -16.70 36.23 11.03
C ILE A 623 -15.26 36.09 10.59
N LEU A 624 -14.35 36.74 11.32
CA LEU A 624 -12.91 36.65 11.12
C LEU A 624 -12.28 35.93 12.31
N LEU A 625 -11.44 34.95 12.01
CA LEU A 625 -10.60 34.22 12.95
C LEU A 625 -9.13 34.49 12.60
N ALA A 626 -8.44 35.34 13.36
CA ALA A 626 -6.99 35.50 13.22
C ALA A 626 -6.29 34.45 14.09
N ILE A 627 -5.28 33.78 13.52
CA ILE A 627 -4.64 32.59 14.09
C ILE A 627 -3.14 32.87 14.18
N ASP A 628 -2.63 32.77 15.41
CA ASP A 628 -1.20 32.82 15.70
C ASP A 628 -0.71 31.41 16.01
N THR A 629 0.39 31.03 15.34
CA THR A 629 1.06 29.74 15.53
C THR A 629 2.49 29.90 16.02
N SER A 630 3.05 31.12 16.11
CA SER A 630 4.46 31.37 16.36
C SER A 630 4.75 32.01 17.71
N GLY A 631 4.15 33.17 18.02
CA GLY A 631 4.59 34.02 19.12
C GLY A 631 4.03 35.44 19.07
N ASP A 632 4.39 36.28 20.05
CA ASP A 632 3.80 37.61 20.24
C ASP A 632 4.24 38.63 19.18
N GLU A 633 5.52 38.61 18.81
CA GLU A 633 6.14 39.61 17.94
C GLU A 633 6.08 39.24 16.45
N GLU A 634 5.93 37.96 16.13
CA GLU A 634 5.93 37.48 14.75
C GLU A 634 4.53 37.55 14.11
N GLY A 635 4.49 37.69 12.78
CA GLY A 635 3.25 37.83 12.01
C GLY A 635 2.77 39.28 11.85
N ASP A 636 1.59 39.46 11.26
CA ASP A 636 1.02 40.77 11.00
C ASP A 636 0.16 41.24 12.18
N HIS A 637 0.43 42.45 12.65
CA HIS A 637 -0.29 43.08 13.74
C HIS A 637 -1.48 43.95 13.27
N LEU A 638 -1.74 44.04 11.96
CA LEU A 638 -2.89 44.73 11.38
C LEU A 638 -3.87 43.72 10.78
N LEU A 639 -5.12 43.73 11.23
CA LEU A 639 -6.13 42.81 10.68
C LEU A 639 -6.62 43.25 9.30
N PRO A 640 -6.88 42.30 8.37
CA PRO A 640 -7.29 42.59 7.00
C PRO A 640 -8.76 43.03 6.89
N PHE A 641 -9.28 43.10 5.65
CA PHE A 641 -10.68 43.42 5.32
C PHE A 641 -11.17 44.82 5.73
N ASN A 642 -10.28 45.81 5.74
CA ASN A 642 -10.58 47.21 6.12
C ASN A 642 -11.16 47.35 7.54
N LEU A 643 -10.77 46.45 8.46
CA LEU A 643 -11.18 46.53 9.86
C LEU A 643 -10.51 47.70 10.60
N GLY A 644 -9.28 48.07 10.20
CA GLY A 644 -8.50 49.14 10.85
C GLY A 644 -8.03 48.78 12.26
N LEU A 645 -8.09 47.50 12.64
CA LEU A 645 -7.79 47.01 13.99
C LEU A 645 -6.34 46.55 14.10
N ARG A 646 -5.63 47.05 15.12
CA ARG A 646 -4.27 46.62 15.46
C ARG A 646 -4.29 45.68 16.66
N SER A 647 -3.52 44.60 16.57
CA SER A 647 -3.38 43.59 17.62
C SER A 647 -2.04 43.72 18.35
N PRO A 648 -1.99 43.49 19.68
CA PRO A 648 -0.73 43.38 20.41
C PRO A 648 0.06 42.11 20.08
N VAL A 649 -0.58 41.13 19.43
CA VAL A 649 -0.02 39.86 18.97
C VAL A 649 -0.10 39.81 17.45
N GLY A 650 0.97 39.44 16.76
CA GLY A 650 0.94 39.24 15.32
C GLY A 650 0.25 37.92 14.94
N PHE A 651 -0.34 37.88 13.75
CA PHE A 651 -1.06 36.71 13.27
C PHE A 651 -0.51 36.25 11.92
N GLU A 652 -0.27 34.95 11.79
CA GLU A 652 0.20 34.32 10.56
C GLU A 652 -0.93 33.97 9.59
N PHE A 653 -2.13 33.69 10.11
CA PHE A 653 -3.25 33.25 9.29
C PHE A 653 -4.55 33.95 9.68
N VAL A 654 -5.45 34.07 8.70
CA VAL A 654 -6.80 34.56 8.91
C VAL A 654 -7.79 33.63 8.21
N ALA A 655 -8.69 33.02 8.97
CA ALA A 655 -9.85 32.33 8.43
C ALA A 655 -11.06 33.28 8.42
N LEU A 656 -11.54 33.58 7.22
CA LEU A 656 -12.79 34.28 6.98
C LEU A 656 -13.92 33.25 6.82
N LEU A 657 -14.99 33.40 7.60
CA LEU A 657 -16.25 32.70 7.40
C LEU A 657 -17.29 33.72 6.90
N HIS A 658 -17.72 33.56 5.65
CA HIS A 658 -18.69 34.44 4.98
C HIS A 658 -19.41 33.68 3.86
N GLY A 659 -20.12 32.60 4.24
CA GLY A 659 -20.82 31.71 3.32
C GLY A 659 -19.88 31.14 2.25
N LYS A 660 -20.19 31.38 0.96
CA LYS A 660 -19.39 30.89 -0.18
C LYS A 660 -18.04 31.59 -0.35
N ASN A 661 -17.83 32.73 0.30
CA ASN A 661 -16.57 33.48 0.26
C ASN A 661 -15.61 33.07 1.38
N SER A 662 -15.91 31.99 2.10
CA SER A 662 -15.10 31.53 3.22
C SER A 662 -13.74 31.03 2.73
N GLN A 663 -12.67 31.44 3.41
CA GLN A 663 -11.30 31.16 3.00
C GLN A 663 -10.31 31.28 4.16
N LEU A 664 -9.24 30.51 4.09
CA LEU A 664 -8.06 30.65 4.94
C LEU A 664 -6.98 31.39 4.15
N LEU A 665 -6.47 32.49 4.71
CA LEU A 665 -5.41 33.30 4.13
C LEU A 665 -4.17 33.24 5.01
N VAL A 666 -3.01 33.46 4.41
CA VAL A 666 -1.70 33.51 5.08
C VAL A 666 -1.11 34.91 4.94
N ASP A 667 -0.45 35.40 5.99
CA ASP A 667 0.35 36.62 5.97
C ASP A 667 1.34 36.58 4.79
N ASP A 668 1.49 37.68 4.06
CA ASP A 668 2.36 37.74 2.88
C ASP A 668 3.82 37.43 3.23
N SER A 669 4.24 37.78 4.45
CA SER A 669 5.58 37.52 4.97
C SER A 669 5.85 36.05 5.30
N TYR A 670 4.79 35.25 5.55
CA TYR A 670 4.89 33.83 5.90
C TYR A 670 4.42 32.88 4.79
N SER A 671 4.08 33.43 3.62
CA SER A 671 3.69 32.62 2.48
C SER A 671 4.88 31.84 1.89
N LYS A 672 4.59 30.66 1.33
CA LYS A 672 5.57 29.84 0.61
C LYS A 672 5.91 30.40 -0.78
N TYR A 673 5.15 31.40 -1.25
CA TYR A 673 5.24 31.92 -2.60
C TYR A 673 5.22 33.44 -2.64
N ILE A 674 6.02 34.02 -3.53
CA ILE A 674 6.06 35.47 -3.79
C ILE A 674 5.77 35.77 -5.24
N PHE A 675 5.06 36.86 -5.52
CA PHE A 675 4.79 37.30 -6.89
C PHE A 675 5.92 38.18 -7.43
N LYS A 676 6.44 37.83 -8.61
CA LYS A 676 7.47 38.56 -9.36
C LYS A 676 6.93 38.94 -10.75
N PRO A 677 6.57 40.21 -10.99
CA PRO A 677 6.00 40.66 -12.26
C PRO A 677 6.84 40.34 -13.49
N GLU A 678 8.16 40.29 -13.35
CA GLU A 678 9.10 39.91 -14.41
C GLU A 678 8.95 38.45 -14.86
N LEU A 679 8.58 37.55 -13.95
CA LEU A 679 8.33 36.14 -14.28
C LEU A 679 7.01 36.00 -15.06
N ALA A 680 5.98 36.77 -14.69
CA ALA A 680 4.67 36.75 -15.37
C ALA A 680 4.75 37.19 -16.85
N ARG A 681 5.84 37.86 -17.26
CA ARG A 681 6.09 38.25 -18.65
C ARG A 681 6.67 37.12 -19.50
N LEU A 682 7.14 36.04 -18.87
CA LEU A 682 7.71 34.89 -19.57
C LEU A 682 6.61 33.90 -19.99
N PRO A 683 6.72 33.27 -21.17
CA PRO A 683 5.72 32.31 -21.64
C PRO A 683 5.49 31.15 -20.67
N GLY A 684 4.22 30.92 -20.32
CA GLY A 684 3.79 29.80 -19.50
C GLY A 684 4.08 29.92 -18.01
N LEU A 685 4.60 31.05 -17.51
CA LEU A 685 4.77 31.30 -16.08
C LEU A 685 3.61 32.12 -15.51
N THR A 686 3.24 31.81 -14.27
CA THR A 686 2.19 32.52 -13.52
C THR A 686 2.67 33.80 -12.86
N GLY A 687 3.98 33.95 -12.71
CA GLY A 687 4.60 35.06 -11.99
C GLY A 687 4.92 34.77 -10.53
N PHE A 688 4.42 33.68 -9.96
CA PHE A 688 4.77 33.28 -8.61
C PHE A 688 6.08 32.48 -8.59
N LEU A 689 6.85 32.66 -7.52
CA LEU A 689 8.09 31.93 -7.25
C LEU A 689 7.95 31.22 -5.90
N GLU A 690 8.20 29.91 -5.88
CA GLU A 690 8.34 29.11 -4.65
C GLU A 690 9.61 29.53 -3.89
N LEU A 691 9.49 29.79 -2.59
CA LEU A 691 10.62 30.10 -1.72
C LEU A 691 11.33 28.83 -1.22
N GLY A 692 12.63 28.94 -0.95
CA GLY A 692 13.33 27.90 -0.18
C GLY A 692 12.76 27.80 1.24
N ARG A 693 12.81 26.60 1.85
CA ARG A 693 12.30 26.37 3.22
C ARG A 693 12.96 27.32 4.22
N GLU A 694 14.25 27.57 4.05
CA GLU A 694 15.08 28.48 4.82
C GLU A 694 14.63 29.95 4.78
N GLU A 695 13.90 30.34 3.74
CA GLU A 695 13.41 31.71 3.55
C GLU A 695 12.03 31.93 4.18
N ILE A 696 11.31 30.85 4.46
CA ILE A 696 9.91 30.86 4.94
C ILE A 696 9.90 30.93 6.47
N GLY A 697 9.35 32.00 7.03
CA GLY A 697 9.14 32.15 8.46
C GLY A 697 8.37 33.43 8.75
N PRO A 698 7.60 33.48 9.84
CA PRO A 698 6.75 34.63 10.14
C PRO A 698 7.61 35.83 10.51
N ARG A 699 7.21 37.02 10.06
CA ARG A 699 7.94 38.28 10.32
C ARG A 699 6.98 39.33 10.86
N TYR A 700 7.45 40.09 11.85
CA TYR A 700 6.74 41.29 12.31
C TYR A 700 6.41 42.20 11.12
N ASN A 701 5.14 42.51 10.94
CA ASN A 701 4.71 43.54 10.02
C ASN A 701 3.37 44.20 10.45
N LEU A 702 2.95 45.22 9.70
CA LEU A 702 1.76 46.05 9.97
C LEU A 702 1.05 46.44 8.65
N ASN A 703 1.17 45.62 7.61
CA ASN A 703 0.69 45.96 6.27
C ASN A 703 -0.78 45.55 6.05
N GLY A 704 -1.32 44.62 6.84
CA GLY A 704 -2.66 44.08 6.71
C GLY A 704 -2.85 43.16 5.51
N ILE A 705 -1.78 42.62 4.93
CA ILE A 705 -1.77 41.90 3.66
C ILE A 705 -1.74 40.40 3.92
N PHE A 706 -2.91 39.79 3.79
CA PHE A 706 -3.09 38.34 3.81
C PHE A 706 -3.45 37.85 2.40
N GLN A 707 -2.75 36.85 1.91
CA GLN A 707 -2.89 36.32 0.56
C GLN A 707 -3.38 34.88 0.52
N GLU A 708 -3.81 34.44 -0.66
CA GLU A 708 -4.23 33.06 -0.88
C GLU A 708 -3.06 32.09 -0.68
N ILE A 709 -3.34 30.97 -0.02
CA ILE A 709 -2.47 29.80 0.05
C ILE A 709 -2.58 29.09 -1.29
N ILE A 710 -1.45 29.01 -1.99
CA ILE A 710 -1.37 28.44 -3.33
C ILE A 710 -0.28 27.37 -3.40
N THR A 711 -0.36 26.51 -4.43
CA THR A 711 0.71 25.62 -4.86
C THR A 711 0.89 25.75 -6.37
N ILE A 712 2.13 25.91 -6.83
CA ILE A 712 2.44 26.04 -8.27
C ILE A 712 2.88 24.69 -8.82
N HIS A 713 2.21 24.27 -9.89
CA HIS A 713 2.66 23.15 -10.70
C HIS A 713 3.56 23.69 -11.80
N ARG A 714 4.84 23.29 -11.83
CA ARG A 714 5.80 23.73 -12.86
C ARG A 714 5.23 23.51 -14.26
N ARG A 715 5.50 24.46 -15.16
CA ARG A 715 5.29 24.29 -16.61
C ARG A 715 6.05 23.07 -17.15
N ARG A 716 5.63 22.59 -18.31
CA ARG A 716 6.29 21.51 -19.08
C ARG A 716 6.53 21.93 -20.51
N PHE A 717 7.36 21.15 -21.20
CA PHE A 717 7.72 21.37 -22.59
C PHE A 717 7.59 20.06 -23.37
N SER A 718 7.10 20.14 -24.61
CA SER A 718 7.32 19.07 -25.57
C SER A 718 8.74 19.15 -26.11
N ARG A 719 9.23 18.05 -26.69
CA ARG A 719 10.55 17.99 -27.34
C ARG A 719 10.67 18.96 -28.51
N GLU A 720 9.55 19.32 -29.12
CA GLU A 720 9.44 20.30 -30.21
C GLU A 720 9.31 21.76 -29.73
N GLY A 721 9.23 21.99 -28.42
CA GLY A 721 9.16 23.33 -27.83
C GLY A 721 7.75 23.88 -27.56
N LYS A 722 6.70 23.06 -27.64
CA LYS A 722 5.35 23.44 -27.18
C LYS A 722 5.39 23.63 -25.66
N ILE A 723 4.83 24.74 -25.17
CA ILE A 723 4.81 25.08 -23.74
C ILE A 723 3.47 24.69 -23.13
N PHE A 724 3.52 23.85 -22.10
CA PHE A 724 2.39 23.56 -21.22
C PHE A 724 2.55 24.42 -19.96
N GLY A 725 1.79 25.50 -19.86
CA GLY A 725 1.96 26.52 -18.82
C GLY A 725 1.74 26.00 -17.39
N GLU A 726 2.27 26.75 -16.42
CA GLU A 726 2.06 26.52 -15.00
C GLU A 726 0.57 26.52 -14.65
N LYS A 727 0.22 25.74 -13.62
CA LYS A 727 -1.11 25.74 -13.02
C LYS A 727 -1.00 26.09 -11.54
N ILE A 728 -2.00 26.80 -11.03
CA ILE A 728 -2.10 27.16 -9.62
C ILE A 728 -3.22 26.33 -8.99
N TYR A 729 -2.87 25.57 -7.96
CA TYR A 729 -3.85 25.05 -7.00
C TYR A 729 -4.05 26.09 -5.90
N LYS A 730 -5.31 26.40 -5.57
CA LYS A 730 -5.67 27.32 -4.50
C LYS A 730 -6.18 26.52 -3.31
N ALA A 731 -5.40 26.49 -2.23
CA ALA A 731 -5.72 25.78 -1.00
C ALA A 731 -6.53 26.66 -0.01
N SER A 732 -6.67 27.96 -0.27
CA SER A 732 -7.43 28.89 0.58
C SER A 732 -8.92 28.62 0.75
N PRO A 733 -9.70 28.24 -0.29
CA PRO A 733 -11.15 28.16 -0.16
C PRO A 733 -11.59 27.17 0.93
N LEU A 734 -12.42 27.64 1.86
CA LEU A 734 -13.06 26.80 2.88
C LEU A 734 -14.46 26.46 2.39
N ILE A 735 -14.72 25.16 2.20
CA ILE A 735 -15.96 24.66 1.60
C ILE A 735 -16.89 24.13 2.69
N GLU A 736 -18.14 24.55 2.67
CA GLU A 736 -19.16 24.04 3.60
C GLU A 736 -19.40 22.54 3.38
N GLY A 737 -19.44 21.76 4.46
CA GLY A 737 -19.53 20.31 4.44
C GLY A 737 -18.18 19.59 4.30
N ARG A 738 -17.10 20.30 3.94
CA ARG A 738 -15.73 19.76 3.92
C ARG A 738 -14.84 20.37 5.00
N ASP A 739 -14.85 21.68 5.13
CA ASP A 739 -13.94 22.42 6.00
C ASP A 739 -14.69 23.09 7.14
N PHE A 740 -15.92 23.55 6.89
CA PHE A 740 -16.78 24.11 7.93
C PHE A 740 -18.22 23.60 7.81
N CYS A 741 -18.98 23.69 8.90
CA CYS A 741 -20.39 23.33 8.95
C CYS A 741 -21.16 24.38 9.74
N TYR A 742 -22.25 24.92 9.16
CA TYR A 742 -23.15 25.82 9.87
C TYR A 742 -24.41 25.10 10.36
N SER A 743 -24.50 24.90 11.68
CA SER A 743 -25.71 24.35 12.32
C SER A 743 -26.69 25.47 12.65
N LYS A 744 -27.54 25.81 11.68
CA LYS A 744 -28.53 26.90 11.80
C LYS A 744 -29.46 26.72 13.00
N GLU A 745 -30.03 25.53 13.17
CA GLU A 745 -31.00 25.24 14.24
C GLU A 745 -30.39 25.33 15.64
N LYS A 746 -29.11 24.98 15.77
CA LYS A 746 -28.39 24.94 17.04
C LYS A 746 -27.53 26.18 17.27
N ALA A 747 -27.54 27.13 16.33
CA ALA A 747 -26.81 28.39 16.35
C ALA A 747 -25.30 28.23 16.64
N PHE A 748 -24.60 27.37 15.91
CA PHE A 748 -23.13 27.33 15.96
C PHE A 748 -22.48 26.96 14.63
N LEU A 749 -21.21 27.35 14.48
CA LEU A 749 -20.34 26.97 13.37
C LEU A 749 -19.26 26.01 13.86
N GLU A 750 -18.90 25.05 13.03
CA GLU A 750 -17.71 24.22 13.18
C GLU A 750 -16.73 24.52 12.05
N LEU A 751 -15.45 24.55 12.33
CA LEU A 751 -14.36 24.69 11.36
C LEU A 751 -13.29 23.64 11.65
N ARG A 752 -12.74 23.04 10.60
CA ARG A 752 -11.68 22.05 10.61
C ARG A 752 -10.57 22.54 9.69
N LEU A 753 -9.38 22.71 10.24
CA LEU A 753 -8.19 23.16 9.51
C LEU A 753 -7.12 22.07 9.56
N PRO A 754 -6.69 21.53 8.40
CA PRO A 754 -5.51 20.68 8.33
C PRO A 754 -4.28 21.37 8.91
N TRP A 755 -3.47 20.65 9.70
CA TRP A 755 -2.22 21.20 10.25
C TRP A 755 -1.27 21.72 9.17
N ALA A 756 -1.21 21.04 8.03
CA ALA A 756 -0.37 21.43 6.89
C ALA A 756 -0.73 22.79 6.28
N LEU A 757 -2.01 23.22 6.34
CA LEU A 757 -2.42 24.56 5.89
C LEU A 757 -1.92 25.67 6.81
N LEU A 758 -1.59 25.33 8.06
CA LEU A 758 -1.09 26.25 9.07
C LEU A 758 0.45 26.19 9.19
N ASN A 759 1.12 25.67 8.17
CA ASN A 759 2.59 25.52 8.10
C ASN A 759 3.21 24.73 9.27
N PHE A 760 2.48 23.75 9.82
CA PHE A 760 3.07 22.76 10.73
C PHE A 760 3.93 21.77 9.95
N LEU A 761 5.11 21.50 10.47
CA LEU A 761 6.01 20.45 10.01
C LEU A 761 5.67 19.09 10.63
N ASP A 762 5.30 19.15 11.91
CA ASP A 762 5.01 18.00 12.74
C ASP A 762 4.16 18.47 13.94
N PRO A 763 2.82 18.33 13.88
CA PRO A 763 1.94 18.71 14.98
C PRO A 763 2.13 17.81 16.21
N SER A 764 2.64 16.59 16.07
CA SER A 764 2.88 15.66 17.19
C SER A 764 3.94 16.18 18.16
N ARG A 765 4.89 16.97 17.63
CA ARG A 765 5.97 17.65 18.39
C ARG A 765 5.85 19.18 18.38
N LYS A 766 4.72 19.71 17.88
CA LYS A 766 4.42 21.15 17.81
C LYS A 766 5.46 21.93 17.01
N LYS A 767 5.98 21.36 15.93
CA LYS A 767 6.96 22.04 15.07
C LYS A 767 6.27 22.77 13.93
N ILE A 768 6.71 24.00 13.68
CA ILE A 768 6.26 24.85 12.58
C ILE A 768 7.45 25.23 11.69
N ILE A 769 7.16 25.64 10.45
CA ILE A 769 8.17 26.20 9.54
C ILE A 769 8.66 27.53 10.13
N TYR A 770 9.97 27.69 10.33
CA TYR A 770 10.56 28.91 10.88
C TYR A 770 12.00 29.12 10.38
N PHE A 771 12.14 29.67 9.19
CA PHE A 771 13.43 29.91 8.53
C PHE A 771 14.33 28.66 8.54
N ASN A 772 15.61 28.83 8.92
CA ASN A 772 16.59 27.75 9.08
C ASN A 772 16.42 26.91 10.35
N GLU A 773 15.56 27.31 11.28
CA GLU A 773 15.45 26.69 12.61
C GLU A 773 14.01 26.22 12.81
N ASN A 774 13.72 24.91 12.70
CA ASN A 774 12.38 24.41 13.01
C ASN A 774 12.01 24.80 14.46
N LYS A 775 11.06 25.74 14.61
CA LYS A 775 10.64 26.28 15.92
C LYS A 775 9.55 25.39 16.51
N ARG A 776 9.64 25.15 17.82
CA ARG A 776 8.55 24.54 18.59
C ARG A 776 7.61 25.65 19.05
N THR A 777 6.33 25.52 18.73
CA THR A 777 5.30 26.47 19.17
C THR A 777 4.84 26.19 20.60
N GLU A 778 4.47 27.26 21.31
CA GLU A 778 3.81 27.19 22.61
C GLU A 778 2.36 26.68 22.50
N GLY A 779 1.75 26.79 21.32
CA GLY A 779 0.35 26.43 21.05
C GLY A 779 -0.25 27.34 19.97
N VAL A 780 -1.58 27.30 19.82
CA VAL A 780 -2.31 28.18 18.90
C VAL A 780 -3.09 29.23 19.66
N ARG A 781 -3.06 30.49 19.22
CA ARG A 781 -3.94 31.57 19.70
C ARG A 781 -4.91 32.00 18.62
N LEU A 782 -6.12 32.35 19.03
CA LEU A 782 -7.23 32.67 18.12
C LEU A 782 -7.95 33.96 18.53
N LEU A 783 -7.94 34.97 17.68
CA LEU A 783 -8.84 36.12 17.82
C LEU A 783 -10.06 35.91 16.91
N ALA A 784 -11.25 35.79 17.51
CA ALA A 784 -12.50 35.80 16.74
C ALA A 784 -13.26 37.10 16.93
N LEU A 785 -13.77 37.64 15.83
CA LEU A 785 -14.65 38.80 15.82
C LEU A 785 -15.67 38.69 14.69
N SER A 786 -16.85 39.25 14.90
CA SER A 786 -17.81 39.48 13.82
C SER A 786 -17.83 40.95 13.40
N TYR A 787 -18.14 41.17 12.13
CA TYR A 787 -18.27 42.52 11.58
C TYR A 787 -19.32 42.57 10.49
N GLN A 788 -19.74 43.79 10.12
CA GLN A 788 -20.69 43.99 9.04
C GLN A 788 -19.97 44.08 7.69
N PRO A 789 -20.20 43.13 6.77
CA PRO A 789 -19.62 43.18 5.44
C PRO A 789 -20.32 44.24 4.57
N GLN A 790 -19.67 44.67 3.49
CA GLN A 790 -20.28 45.58 2.52
C GLN A 790 -21.51 44.94 1.89
N SER A 791 -21.41 43.67 1.51
CA SER A 791 -22.52 42.85 0.99
C SER A 791 -22.23 41.36 1.18
N GLU A 792 -23.18 40.48 0.85
CA GLU A 792 -22.96 39.02 0.84
C GLU A 792 -21.85 38.56 -0.12
N ALA A 793 -21.51 39.37 -1.14
CA ALA A 793 -20.45 39.08 -2.11
C ALA A 793 -19.15 39.84 -1.84
N ASP A 794 -19.16 40.79 -0.89
CA ASP A 794 -18.01 41.63 -0.57
C ASP A 794 -17.76 41.61 0.94
N SER A 795 -16.72 40.85 1.29
CA SER A 795 -16.29 40.61 2.66
C SER A 795 -15.58 41.79 3.30
N LEU A 796 -15.36 42.92 2.63
CA LEU A 796 -14.79 44.11 3.27
C LEU A 796 -15.74 44.66 4.33
N ALA A 797 -15.19 45.17 5.44
CA ALA A 797 -15.99 45.80 6.48
C ALA A 797 -16.57 47.14 5.99
N ARG A 798 -17.78 47.50 6.47
CA ARG A 798 -18.31 48.86 6.33
C ARG A 798 -17.58 49.78 7.31
N GLU A 799 -17.07 50.94 6.86
CA GLU A 799 -16.33 51.92 7.67
C GLU A 799 -17.10 52.37 8.94
N LYS A 800 -16.99 51.62 10.04
CA LYS A 800 -17.18 52.06 11.43
C LYS A 800 -16.37 51.15 12.38
N PRO A 801 -15.63 51.71 13.35
CA PRO A 801 -14.74 50.93 14.20
C PRO A 801 -15.52 50.12 15.25
N ALA A 802 -15.15 48.85 15.40
CA ALA A 802 -15.56 47.97 16.50
C ALA A 802 -14.68 48.18 17.76
N GLU A 803 -14.27 49.43 18.02
CA GLU A 803 -13.24 49.74 19.01
C GLU A 803 -13.69 49.47 20.46
N ALA A 804 -14.98 49.58 20.79
CA ALA A 804 -15.40 49.53 22.19
C ALA A 804 -15.41 48.12 22.82
N ASN A 805 -15.52 47.05 22.02
CA ASN A 805 -15.66 45.68 22.57
C ASN A 805 -14.47 44.74 22.25
N ILE A 806 -13.65 45.05 21.24
CA ILE A 806 -12.55 44.18 20.82
C ILE A 806 -11.33 44.30 21.75
N GLN A 807 -11.12 45.45 22.39
CA GLN A 807 -9.94 45.70 23.22
C GLN A 807 -9.82 44.71 24.39
N LYS A 808 -10.92 44.37 25.06
CA LYS A 808 -10.92 43.39 26.16
C LYS A 808 -10.72 41.96 25.67
N THR A 809 -11.27 41.62 24.49
CA THR A 809 -10.96 40.33 23.83
C THR A 809 -9.48 40.27 23.45
N MET A 810 -8.90 41.33 22.91
CA MET A 810 -7.46 41.43 22.62
C MET A 810 -6.59 41.29 23.87
N GLU A 811 -6.98 41.88 25.00
CA GLU A 811 -6.27 41.71 26.28
C GLU A 811 -6.28 40.25 26.76
N LEU A 812 -7.43 39.56 26.68
CA LEU A 812 -7.55 38.15 27.05
C LEU A 812 -6.70 37.24 26.15
N MET A 813 -6.49 37.62 24.89
CA MET A 813 -5.76 36.84 23.90
C MET A 813 -4.27 36.76 24.14
N THR A 814 -3.66 37.80 24.74
CA THR A 814 -2.22 37.81 25.02
C THR A 814 -1.74 36.62 25.87
N THR A 815 -2.63 35.98 26.64
CA THR A 815 -2.27 34.92 27.61
C THR A 815 -2.86 33.54 27.32
N ARG A 816 -3.80 33.40 26.37
CA ARG A 816 -4.59 32.17 26.20
C ARG A 816 -4.23 31.37 24.95
N TYR A 817 -3.32 30.43 25.12
CA TYR A 817 -3.00 29.42 24.12
C TYR A 817 -3.91 28.21 24.23
N TYR A 818 -4.35 27.69 23.09
CA TYR A 818 -4.72 26.29 22.97
C TYR A 818 -3.45 25.44 22.92
N ARG A 819 -3.36 24.47 23.82
CA ARG A 819 -2.23 23.55 23.92
C ARG A 819 -2.75 22.13 23.89
N TRP A 820 -2.17 21.30 23.04
CA TRP A 820 -2.45 19.87 22.96
C TRP A 820 -1.28 19.04 23.53
N PRO A 821 -1.52 17.80 23.97
CA PRO A 821 -0.44 16.89 24.35
C PRO A 821 0.38 16.48 23.12
N GLU A 822 1.68 16.27 23.29
CA GLU A 822 2.49 15.59 22.27
C GLU A 822 2.12 14.11 22.22
N TRP A 823 2.35 13.48 21.07
CA TRP A 823 2.11 12.06 20.89
C TRP A 823 3.26 11.38 20.16
N SER A 824 3.52 10.13 20.52
CA SER A 824 4.49 9.25 19.84
C SER A 824 3.81 8.01 19.23
N GLN A 825 2.50 7.90 19.39
CA GLN A 825 1.64 6.86 18.81
C GLN A 825 0.31 7.54 18.46
N PRO A 826 -0.07 7.61 17.17
CA PRO A 826 -1.30 8.27 16.76
C PRO A 826 -2.54 7.42 17.10
N SER A 827 -3.64 8.10 17.37
CA SER A 827 -4.98 7.51 17.42
C SER A 827 -5.65 7.58 16.05
N TYR A 828 -6.22 6.46 15.61
CA TYR A 828 -6.92 6.41 14.33
C TYR A 828 -8.06 5.37 14.35
N GLN A 829 -8.90 5.44 13.34
CA GLN A 829 -9.98 4.50 13.07
C GLN A 829 -9.99 4.08 11.60
N MET A 830 -10.47 2.85 11.34
CA MET A 830 -10.59 2.29 10.00
C MET A 830 -12.02 2.43 9.48
N LYS A 831 -12.21 2.92 8.25
CA LYS A 831 -13.53 3.06 7.61
C LYS A 831 -13.47 2.74 6.13
N LEU A 832 -14.37 1.88 5.65
CA LEU A 832 -14.48 1.61 4.20
C LEU A 832 -14.96 2.87 3.47
N LYS A 833 -14.22 3.28 2.45
CA LYS A 833 -14.58 4.41 1.58
C LYS A 833 -15.67 4.00 0.61
N ARG A 834 -16.35 5.01 0.04
CA ARG A 834 -17.36 4.82 -1.02
C ARG A 834 -16.88 3.95 -2.19
N SER A 835 -15.61 4.10 -2.57
CA SER A 835 -14.94 3.35 -3.64
C SER A 835 -14.99 1.84 -3.44
N TYR A 836 -14.87 1.33 -2.21
CA TYR A 836 -15.01 -0.10 -1.91
C TYR A 836 -16.36 -0.66 -2.38
N TYR A 837 -17.45 0.05 -2.11
CA TYR A 837 -18.80 -0.43 -2.45
C TYR A 837 -19.06 -0.40 -3.96
N VAL A 838 -18.57 0.61 -4.66
CA VAL A 838 -18.70 0.70 -6.12
C VAL A 838 -17.86 -0.37 -6.81
N LEU A 839 -16.62 -0.60 -6.35
CA LEU A 839 -15.78 -1.68 -6.87
C LEU A 839 -16.36 -3.05 -6.52
N LYS A 840 -16.99 -3.22 -5.35
CA LYS A 840 -17.70 -4.47 -4.99
C LYS A 840 -18.78 -4.83 -5.99
N GLU A 841 -19.61 -3.86 -6.38
CA GLU A 841 -20.63 -4.08 -7.41
C GLU A 841 -19.98 -4.45 -8.76
N LEU A 842 -19.01 -3.66 -9.19
CA LEU A 842 -18.32 -3.84 -10.47
C LEU A 842 -17.57 -5.17 -10.56
N PHE A 843 -16.86 -5.57 -9.51
CA PHE A 843 -16.09 -6.81 -9.47
C PHE A 843 -17.01 -8.03 -9.46
N GLN A 844 -18.13 -7.98 -8.75
CA GLN A 844 -19.12 -9.08 -8.74
C GLN A 844 -19.80 -9.27 -10.10
N GLN A 845 -19.94 -8.21 -10.89
CA GLN A 845 -20.50 -8.25 -12.26
C GLN A 845 -19.44 -8.57 -13.33
N THR A 846 -18.14 -8.53 -12.99
CA THR A 846 -17.07 -8.77 -13.96
C THR A 846 -16.79 -10.26 -14.10
N GLU A 847 -17.16 -10.80 -15.25
CA GLU A 847 -16.93 -12.18 -15.68
C GLU A 847 -15.52 -12.38 -16.27
N ASN A 848 -15.08 -13.64 -16.29
CA ASN A 848 -13.87 -14.05 -16.99
C ASN A 848 -14.07 -13.94 -18.53
N PRO A 849 -12.98 -13.83 -19.30
CA PRO A 849 -13.07 -13.75 -20.76
C PRO A 849 -13.68 -15.03 -21.35
N ALA A 850 -14.64 -14.89 -22.26
CA ALA A 850 -15.20 -16.03 -23.00
C ALA A 850 -14.54 -16.11 -24.38
N LEU A 851 -13.62 -17.06 -24.54
CA LEU A 851 -12.90 -17.27 -25.80
C LEU A 851 -13.64 -18.27 -26.68
N LYS A 852 -13.95 -17.88 -27.92
CA LYS A 852 -14.53 -18.77 -28.93
C LYS A 852 -13.52 -18.96 -30.06
N ILE A 853 -13.33 -20.20 -30.49
CA ILE A 853 -12.58 -20.51 -31.70
C ILE A 853 -13.57 -20.61 -32.85
N ASN A 854 -13.28 -19.91 -33.95
CA ASN A 854 -14.08 -19.97 -35.17
C ASN A 854 -13.51 -21.07 -36.07
N LEU A 855 -14.01 -22.30 -35.93
CA LEU A 855 -13.62 -23.40 -36.81
C LEU A 855 -14.39 -23.34 -38.15
N PRO A 856 -13.77 -23.71 -39.28
CA PRO A 856 -14.47 -23.83 -40.56
C PRO A 856 -15.62 -24.85 -40.49
N VAL A 857 -16.79 -24.50 -41.06
CA VAL A 857 -18.04 -25.28 -40.98
C VAL A 857 -17.92 -26.71 -41.57
N ASN A 858 -16.94 -26.96 -42.45
CA ASN A 858 -16.77 -28.22 -43.17
C ASN A 858 -15.53 -29.03 -42.76
N PHE A 859 -14.88 -28.70 -41.64
CA PHE A 859 -13.65 -29.41 -41.24
C PHE A 859 -13.98 -30.75 -40.55
N ASN A 860 -13.68 -31.87 -41.22
CA ASN A 860 -13.98 -33.21 -40.72
C ASN A 860 -12.81 -33.79 -39.89
N PHE A 861 -12.86 -33.59 -38.58
CA PHE A 861 -11.86 -34.11 -37.64
C PHE A 861 -11.84 -35.63 -37.55
N ASP A 862 -12.99 -36.27 -37.69
CA ASP A 862 -13.11 -37.72 -37.56
C ASP A 862 -12.29 -38.44 -38.65
N PHE A 863 -12.29 -37.89 -39.87
CA PHE A 863 -11.43 -38.40 -40.95
C PHE A 863 -9.94 -38.33 -40.58
N LEU A 864 -9.45 -37.16 -40.16
CA LEU A 864 -8.03 -36.97 -39.83
C LEU A 864 -7.59 -37.83 -38.64
N ILE A 865 -8.40 -37.93 -37.60
CA ILE A 865 -8.10 -38.76 -36.42
C ILE A 865 -8.08 -40.24 -36.83
N SER A 866 -9.01 -40.68 -37.69
CA SER A 866 -9.11 -42.08 -38.15
C SER A 866 -7.91 -42.56 -38.97
N LEU A 867 -7.09 -41.65 -39.51
CA LEU A 867 -5.86 -41.99 -40.22
C LEU A 867 -4.78 -42.57 -39.28
N ALA A 868 -4.81 -42.24 -37.99
CA ALA A 868 -3.75 -42.58 -37.03
C ALA A 868 -4.26 -43.18 -35.71
N TYR A 869 -5.53 -42.98 -35.35
CA TYR A 869 -6.15 -43.44 -34.10
C TYR A 869 -7.50 -44.11 -34.39
N LYS A 870 -7.93 -45.03 -33.54
CA LYS A 870 -9.20 -45.76 -33.69
C LYS A 870 -10.43 -44.88 -33.44
N SER A 871 -10.29 -43.84 -32.61
CA SER A 871 -11.35 -42.87 -32.34
C SER A 871 -10.82 -41.55 -31.77
N LYS A 872 -11.66 -40.51 -31.80
CA LYS A 872 -11.43 -39.22 -31.13
C LYS A 872 -11.16 -39.39 -29.63
N ASP A 873 -11.87 -40.28 -28.96
CA ASP A 873 -11.67 -40.56 -27.53
C ASP A 873 -10.33 -41.23 -27.25
N GLU A 874 -9.86 -42.12 -28.14
CA GLU A 874 -8.54 -42.74 -28.03
C GLU A 874 -7.44 -41.66 -28.17
N PHE A 875 -7.55 -40.78 -29.17
CA PHE A 875 -6.64 -39.65 -29.33
C PHE A 875 -6.60 -38.77 -28.07
N LEU A 876 -7.76 -38.34 -27.55
CA LEU A 876 -7.84 -37.51 -26.34
C LEU A 876 -7.29 -38.20 -25.08
N LYS A 877 -7.30 -39.54 -25.03
CA LYS A 877 -6.69 -40.34 -23.95
C LYS A 877 -5.16 -40.43 -24.04
N TYR A 878 -4.60 -40.41 -25.26
CA TYR A 878 -3.15 -40.31 -25.45
C TYR A 878 -2.62 -38.93 -25.07
N TYR A 879 -3.44 -37.89 -25.24
CA TYR A 879 -3.11 -36.50 -24.94
C TYR A 879 -3.99 -35.90 -23.83
N SER A 880 -4.22 -36.64 -22.75
CA SER A 880 -5.04 -36.18 -21.61
C SER A 880 -4.42 -34.96 -20.90
N PRO A 881 -5.20 -34.13 -20.18
CA PRO A 881 -4.66 -33.01 -19.40
C PRO A 881 -3.51 -33.42 -18.48
N GLU A 882 -3.63 -34.58 -17.83
CA GLU A 882 -2.63 -35.18 -16.95
C GLU A 882 -1.32 -35.51 -17.68
N LYS A 883 -1.39 -35.94 -18.95
CA LYS A 883 -0.21 -36.24 -19.79
C LYS A 883 0.38 -35.00 -20.45
N LEU A 884 -0.39 -33.93 -20.62
CA LEU A 884 0.14 -32.64 -21.07
C LEU A 884 0.83 -31.86 -19.93
N ASN A 885 0.60 -32.27 -18.68
CA ASN A 885 1.31 -31.79 -17.48
C ASN A 885 2.68 -32.46 -17.23
N LEU A 886 3.18 -33.30 -18.15
CA LEU A 886 4.53 -33.92 -18.10
C LEU A 886 5.63 -32.86 -18.16
N GLN A 887 6.77 -32.98 -17.48
CA GLN A 887 7.80 -31.92 -17.36
C GLN A 887 8.55 -31.62 -18.68
N SER A 888 9.31 -30.51 -18.73
CA SER A 888 10.09 -30.10 -19.92
C SER A 888 11.13 -31.14 -20.35
N ALA A 889 11.64 -31.94 -19.41
CA ALA A 889 12.53 -33.06 -19.68
C ALA A 889 11.86 -34.21 -20.46
N ASP A 890 10.53 -34.26 -20.52
CA ASP A 890 9.78 -35.37 -21.12
C ASP A 890 9.61 -35.23 -22.64
N PHE A 891 9.87 -34.04 -23.20
CA PHE A 891 9.69 -33.78 -24.63
C PHE A 891 10.98 -33.31 -25.29
N GLN A 892 11.69 -34.24 -25.94
CA GLN A 892 12.81 -33.93 -26.83
C GLN A 892 12.36 -33.42 -28.21
N ASP A 893 11.07 -33.59 -28.55
CA ASP A 893 10.46 -33.18 -29.82
C ASP A 893 9.43 -32.04 -29.58
N TYR A 894 9.92 -30.79 -29.63
CA TYR A 894 9.07 -29.61 -29.47
C TYR A 894 8.07 -29.45 -30.61
N TYR A 895 8.44 -29.82 -31.84
CA TYR A 895 7.57 -29.69 -32.99
C TYR A 895 6.37 -30.66 -32.88
N GLY A 896 6.63 -31.93 -32.51
CA GLY A 896 5.59 -32.90 -32.22
C GLY A 896 4.67 -32.48 -31.07
N TYR A 897 5.22 -31.87 -30.02
CA TYR A 897 4.42 -31.31 -28.92
C TYR A 897 3.52 -30.17 -29.38
N ALA A 898 4.04 -29.24 -30.18
CA ALA A 898 3.25 -28.15 -30.74
C ALA A 898 2.08 -28.67 -31.61
N LEU A 899 2.33 -29.70 -32.43
CA LEU A 899 1.27 -30.34 -33.23
C LEU A 899 0.22 -31.04 -32.38
N ALA A 900 0.61 -31.65 -31.25
CA ALA A 900 -0.32 -32.25 -30.31
C ALA A 900 -1.24 -31.19 -29.67
N CYS A 901 -0.66 -30.07 -29.21
CA CYS A 901 -1.41 -28.93 -28.68
C CYS A 901 -2.36 -28.33 -29.72
N LEU A 902 -1.88 -28.12 -30.96
CA LEU A 902 -2.71 -27.65 -32.06
C LEU A 902 -3.89 -28.58 -32.28
N THR A 903 -3.63 -29.87 -32.47
CA THR A 903 -4.65 -30.88 -32.76
C THR A 903 -5.68 -30.96 -31.63
N ARG A 904 -5.24 -30.95 -30.37
CA ARG A 904 -6.15 -30.92 -29.20
C ARG A 904 -7.00 -29.67 -29.19
N GLY A 905 -6.39 -28.48 -29.29
CA GLY A 905 -7.11 -27.20 -29.23
C GLY A 905 -8.17 -27.08 -30.32
N VAL A 906 -7.87 -27.57 -31.53
CA VAL A 906 -8.84 -27.60 -32.63
C VAL A 906 -9.97 -28.61 -32.36
N ILE A 907 -9.67 -29.83 -31.90
CA ILE A 907 -10.67 -30.89 -31.65
C ILE A 907 -11.59 -30.58 -30.46
N SER A 908 -11.05 -29.98 -29.40
CA SER A 908 -11.79 -29.65 -28.18
C SER A 908 -12.39 -28.25 -28.20
N GLY A 909 -12.02 -27.41 -29.17
CA GLY A 909 -12.44 -26.01 -29.21
C GLY A 909 -11.85 -25.19 -28.05
N GLN A 910 -10.68 -25.58 -27.53
CA GLN A 910 -10.00 -24.91 -26.41
C GLN A 910 -8.88 -23.99 -26.89
N ALA A 911 -9.06 -22.68 -26.72
CA ALA A 911 -8.12 -21.65 -27.19
C ALA A 911 -6.74 -21.73 -26.51
N PHE A 912 -6.67 -22.21 -25.27
CA PHE A 912 -5.42 -22.39 -24.53
C PHE A 912 -4.41 -23.23 -25.33
N TYR A 913 -4.82 -24.40 -25.82
CA TYR A 913 -3.90 -25.31 -26.51
C TYR A 913 -3.46 -24.77 -27.88
N LEU A 914 -4.28 -23.94 -28.53
CA LEU A 914 -3.86 -23.23 -29.74
C LEU A 914 -2.76 -22.20 -29.41
N LEU A 915 -2.94 -21.42 -28.34
CA LEU A 915 -1.95 -20.45 -27.89
C LEU A 915 -0.65 -21.12 -27.44
N GLU A 916 -0.73 -22.27 -26.77
CA GLU A 916 0.44 -23.07 -26.40
C GLU A 916 1.19 -23.54 -27.65
N ALA A 917 0.49 -24.10 -28.64
CA ALA A 917 1.07 -24.51 -29.91
C ALA A 917 1.74 -23.32 -30.63
N LYS A 918 1.05 -22.18 -30.69
CA LYS A 918 1.60 -20.94 -31.28
C LYS A 918 2.90 -20.53 -30.60
N ASN A 919 2.95 -20.56 -29.27
CA ASN A 919 4.13 -20.18 -28.50
C ASN A 919 5.34 -21.08 -28.83
N ILE A 920 5.15 -22.39 -28.88
CA ILE A 920 6.22 -23.34 -29.19
C ILE A 920 6.69 -23.17 -30.64
N LEU A 921 5.77 -23.03 -31.59
CA LEU A 921 6.11 -22.81 -33.00
C LEU A 921 6.84 -21.47 -33.20
N ALA A 922 6.45 -20.40 -32.51
CA ALA A 922 7.16 -19.12 -32.56
C ALA A 922 8.60 -19.23 -32.05
N PHE A 923 8.82 -20.04 -31.01
CA PHE A 923 10.18 -20.35 -30.54
C PHE A 923 10.98 -21.11 -31.60
N LEU A 924 10.42 -22.17 -32.21
CA LEU A 924 11.10 -22.94 -33.26
C LEU A 924 11.38 -22.10 -34.51
N ALA A 925 10.43 -21.25 -34.92
CA ALA A 925 10.57 -20.32 -36.04
C ALA A 925 11.77 -19.37 -35.89
N SER A 926 12.00 -18.89 -34.66
CA SER A 926 13.08 -17.95 -34.36
C SER A 926 14.41 -18.61 -33.99
N SER A 927 14.39 -19.84 -33.48
CA SER A 927 15.53 -20.43 -32.78
C SER A 927 16.07 -21.71 -33.42
N SER A 928 15.31 -22.36 -34.32
CA SER A 928 15.76 -23.59 -34.97
C SER A 928 16.94 -23.34 -35.91
N ARG A 929 17.90 -24.27 -35.88
CA ARG A 929 19.03 -24.29 -36.82
C ARG A 929 18.64 -24.87 -38.18
N GLU A 930 17.51 -25.56 -38.30
CA GLU A 930 17.03 -26.14 -39.55
C GLU A 930 16.12 -25.13 -40.30
N PRO A 931 16.50 -24.69 -41.52
CA PRO A 931 15.71 -23.70 -42.27
C PRO A 931 14.26 -24.13 -42.53
N ARG A 932 14.05 -25.43 -42.82
CA ARG A 932 12.73 -25.99 -43.10
C ARG A 932 11.83 -25.98 -41.86
N GLU A 933 12.37 -26.31 -40.69
CA GLU A 933 11.62 -26.24 -39.44
C GLU A 933 11.22 -24.80 -39.11
N ARG A 934 12.09 -23.82 -39.38
CA ARG A 934 11.77 -22.40 -39.21
C ARG A 934 10.62 -21.94 -40.10
N GLU A 935 10.68 -22.29 -41.38
CA GLU A 935 9.66 -21.94 -42.38
C GLU A 935 8.30 -22.55 -42.02
N ILE A 936 8.28 -23.86 -41.74
CA ILE A 936 7.04 -24.57 -41.40
C ILE A 936 6.45 -24.06 -40.07
N SER A 937 7.29 -23.81 -39.07
CA SER A 937 6.83 -23.26 -37.79
C SER A 937 6.25 -21.85 -37.96
N SER A 938 6.84 -21.01 -38.81
CA SER A 938 6.31 -19.68 -39.15
C SER A 938 4.93 -19.75 -39.82
N LEU A 939 4.75 -20.70 -40.75
CA LEU A 939 3.45 -20.98 -41.36
C LEU A 939 2.43 -21.45 -40.32
N GLY A 940 2.83 -22.32 -39.40
CA GLY A 940 1.98 -22.81 -38.31
C GLY A 940 1.53 -21.70 -37.36
N VAL A 941 2.40 -20.75 -37.01
CA VAL A 941 2.04 -19.55 -36.22
C VAL A 941 0.93 -18.76 -36.94
N LYS A 942 1.13 -18.44 -38.22
CA LYS A 942 0.14 -17.69 -39.02
C LYS A 942 -1.20 -18.43 -39.14
N TYR A 943 -1.15 -19.75 -39.33
CA TYR A 943 -2.35 -20.58 -39.36
C TYR A 943 -3.16 -20.51 -38.05
N ILE A 944 -2.47 -20.56 -36.90
CA ILE A 944 -3.12 -20.46 -35.60
C ILE A 944 -3.68 -19.05 -35.36
N GLU A 945 -2.97 -18.00 -35.78
CA GLU A 945 -3.48 -16.62 -35.71
C GLU A 945 -4.79 -16.47 -36.48
N ASN A 946 -4.86 -16.99 -37.71
CA ASN A 946 -6.10 -17.00 -38.49
C ASN A 946 -7.24 -17.77 -37.79
N LEU A 947 -6.94 -18.85 -37.04
CA LEU A 947 -7.93 -19.63 -36.28
C LEU A 947 -8.49 -18.84 -35.10
N LEU A 948 -7.61 -18.14 -34.39
CA LEU A 948 -7.98 -17.34 -33.22
C LEU A 948 -8.74 -16.07 -33.61
N GLU A 949 -8.40 -15.47 -34.76
CA GLU A 949 -9.04 -14.25 -35.26
C GLU A 949 -10.31 -14.53 -36.08
N GLY A 950 -10.52 -15.77 -36.54
CA GLY A 950 -11.61 -16.12 -37.43
C GLY A 950 -11.43 -15.62 -38.88
N ASN A 951 -10.19 -15.28 -39.25
CA ASN A 951 -9.82 -14.79 -40.58
C ASN A 951 -9.54 -15.95 -41.57
N PHE A 952 -10.45 -16.92 -41.68
CA PHE A 952 -10.35 -17.98 -42.68
C PHE A 952 -11.06 -17.58 -43.98
N THR A 953 -10.29 -17.22 -45.00
CA THR A 953 -10.76 -17.25 -46.39
C THR A 953 -10.89 -18.71 -46.85
N PRO A 954 -12.05 -19.19 -47.35
CA PRO A 954 -12.27 -20.60 -47.72
C PRO A 954 -11.43 -21.17 -48.88
N MET A 955 -10.34 -20.52 -49.31
CA MET A 955 -9.52 -20.97 -50.44
C MET A 955 -8.06 -20.52 -50.26
N GLU A 956 -7.29 -21.31 -49.51
CA GLU A 956 -5.85 -21.59 -49.60
C GLU A 956 -5.52 -22.63 -48.51
#